data_AF-A0AA38XL77-F1
#
_entry.id   AF-A0AA38XL77-F1
#
_cell.length_a   1.000
_cell.length_b   1.000
_cell.length_c   1.000
_cell.angle_alpha   90.00
_cell.angle_beta   90.00
_cell.angle_gamma   90.00
#
_symmetry.space_group_name_H-M   'P 1'
#
loop_
_entity.id
_entity.type
_entity.pdbx_description
1 polymer ?
#
loop_
_entity_poly.entity_id
_entity_poly.type
_entity_poly.pdbx_seq_one_letter_code
_entity_poly.pdbx_strand_id
1 'polypeptide(L)'
;MEHAIRLPFWLLPLSFIALFALVGIRCYRNYHKAPQFPGPFLAKISYAWLLSHTFTGKLNEYNAAVLEKYGSPARIAPDKILTNDPIILRHMSAPRSNFRRGTFYDAFAIEPPPLKNVLSQKDEKLHNALRAKLIRGYSGKDLPNLESDIDSNIANLVTLIRTESTAGRAIDFSSLAQYFTLDVLTHIAFSAPVGYLKQNKDVYSYIRKVSDFLQVLELGANNATFQAMLDSALMAPMRPKPTDKEGMGAMMGMAKKAVSARYSPDGKMEQDMLGSFLRCGLTQQEAESEAMVQVLGGSDSTATAIRMIILYVITSPAVYIKLLKEVNENDGLFDGSFITSANSRKLPYLQACIKEGLRMWPPLQALNSKLSPPGGETVNGVHIPGGIEVCHNAYTTQSRKEIYGPDANFFRPERWLEAALDADHLDGGDLRGDIVPGGETGDIEKAPAAAATETKPTQSRLARMNSTLELIFGSGRFGCLGRHIALIELDKVIPVLLREFEWRVGDPQKGFHSQCYGVFYNSEFASIAQECNIHFSNIHAIDCGTSAVPSFDYMNICILRGCVALGRLLGILALHDPLGGAARLARTTANDALHLLLGLGCTYLVQIVPILTTVNTISMDTYVMALQRLLTRQVLLTVRTIVVDGNIVALKIFLIVEKHIASFTDVVILHVMVPKLCLVVEEFPTEGTKVVDSNHVF
;
A
#
# COMPACT_ATOMS: atom_id res chain seq x y z
N MET A 1 -19.90 66.31 -1.57
CA MET A 1 -18.89 65.38 -1.03
C MET A 1 -18.62 65.75 0.41
N GLU A 2 -18.32 64.76 1.27
CA GLU A 2 -17.86 64.88 2.66
C GLU A 2 -18.89 64.93 3.81
N HIS A 3 -19.63 63.84 4.01
CA HIS A 3 -19.95 63.38 5.37
C HIS A 3 -19.29 62.02 5.59
N ALA A 4 -17.96 62.02 5.71
CA ALA A 4 -17.22 60.85 6.17
C ALA A 4 -17.48 60.68 7.66
N ILE A 5 -18.14 59.58 8.03
CA ILE A 5 -18.34 59.15 9.42
C ILE A 5 -16.95 58.98 10.05
N ARG A 6 -16.50 59.96 10.84
CA ARG A 6 -15.28 59.86 11.64
C ARG A 6 -15.57 58.94 12.82
N LEU A 7 -15.33 57.64 12.65
CA LEU A 7 -15.28 56.71 13.78
C LEU A 7 -14.25 57.22 14.80
N PRO A 8 -14.63 57.42 16.07
CA PRO A 8 -13.70 57.92 17.07
C PRO A 8 -12.49 56.99 17.24
N PHE A 9 -11.27 57.53 17.17
CA PHE A 9 -10.03 56.76 17.31
C PHE A 9 -9.93 55.95 18.62
N TRP A 10 -10.65 56.33 19.68
CA TRP A 10 -10.71 55.61 20.96
C TRP A 10 -11.60 54.34 20.93
N LEU A 11 -12.44 54.15 19.90
CA LEU A 11 -13.20 52.91 19.73
C LEU A 11 -12.32 51.74 19.26
N LEU A 12 -11.19 52.01 18.62
CA LEU A 12 -10.25 50.98 18.17
C LEU A 12 -9.63 50.21 19.35
N PRO A 13 -9.01 50.83 20.38
CA PRO A 13 -8.46 50.06 21.50
C PRO A 13 -9.54 49.30 22.29
N LEU A 14 -10.75 49.86 22.44
CA LEU A 14 -11.87 49.15 23.08
C LEU A 14 -12.34 47.94 22.27
N SER A 15 -12.39 48.04 20.94
CA SER A 15 -12.74 46.90 20.08
C SER A 15 -11.68 45.81 20.12
N PHE A 16 -10.40 46.16 20.17
CA PHE A 16 -9.31 45.20 20.39
C PHE A 16 -9.44 44.50 21.75
N ILE A 17 -9.64 45.25 22.85
CA ILE A 17 -9.83 44.67 24.19
C ILE A 17 -11.04 43.72 24.21
N ALA A 18 -12.17 44.14 23.64
CA ALA A 18 -13.36 43.29 23.54
C ALA A 18 -13.09 42.01 22.72
N LEU A 19 -12.39 42.12 21.59
CA LEU A 19 -11.99 40.97 20.78
C LEU A 19 -11.08 40.02 21.56
N PHE A 20 -10.05 40.53 22.24
CA PHE A 20 -9.15 39.73 23.08
C PHE A 20 -9.91 39.04 24.22
N ALA A 21 -10.83 39.73 24.88
CA ALA A 21 -11.68 39.14 25.92
C ALA A 21 -12.56 38.02 25.36
N LEU A 22 -13.20 38.23 24.21
CA LEU A 22 -14.03 37.22 23.53
C LEU A 22 -13.22 35.99 23.12
N VAL A 23 -12.02 36.20 22.56
CA VAL A 23 -11.08 35.12 22.22
C VAL A 23 -10.65 34.37 23.48
N GLY A 24 -10.29 35.08 24.55
CA GLY A 24 -9.93 34.49 25.85
C GLY A 24 -11.05 33.64 26.44
N ILE A 25 -12.28 34.15 26.47
CA ILE A 25 -13.48 33.42 26.92
C ILE A 25 -13.70 32.18 26.06
N ARG A 26 -13.56 32.29 24.73
CA ARG A 26 -13.71 31.15 23.81
C ARG A 26 -12.64 30.09 24.05
N CYS A 27 -11.38 30.48 24.22
CA CYS A 27 -10.28 29.57 24.54
C CYS A 27 -10.50 28.87 25.89
N TYR A 28 -10.95 29.61 26.90
CA TYR A 28 -11.29 29.05 28.22
C TYR A 28 -12.42 28.01 28.10
N ARG A 29 -13.54 28.37 27.44
CA ARG A 29 -14.66 27.44 27.22
C ARG A 29 -14.23 26.19 26.45
N ASN A 30 -13.40 26.35 25.41
CA ASN A 30 -12.85 25.25 24.62
C ASN A 30 -11.96 24.32 25.45
N TYR A 31 -11.10 24.87 26.30
CA TYR A 31 -10.21 24.09 27.16
C TYR A 31 -11.02 23.16 28.07
N HIS A 32 -12.12 23.66 28.63
CA HIS A 32 -12.99 22.96 29.57
C HIS A 32 -14.02 22.01 28.95
N LYS A 33 -14.09 21.85 27.62
CA LYS A 33 -15.03 20.91 26.98
C LYS A 33 -14.75 19.44 27.32
N ALA A 34 -13.48 19.05 27.36
CA ALA A 34 -13.08 17.66 27.59
C ALA A 34 -11.75 17.56 28.37
N PRO A 35 -11.63 18.21 29.54
CA PRO A 35 -10.38 18.44 30.27
C PRO A 35 -9.63 17.15 30.64
N GLN A 36 -10.32 16.01 30.71
CA GLN A 36 -9.71 14.71 31.00
C GLN A 36 -8.81 14.17 29.87
N PHE A 37 -9.01 14.63 28.62
CA PHE A 37 -8.22 14.13 27.49
C PHE A 37 -6.99 15.02 27.25
N PRO A 38 -5.77 14.44 27.29
CA PRO A 38 -4.54 15.15 26.96
C PRO A 38 -4.48 15.46 25.45
N GLY A 39 -3.52 16.28 25.03
CA GLY A 39 -3.33 16.62 23.63
C GLY A 39 -2.51 17.90 23.44
N PRO A 40 -2.16 18.25 22.20
CA PRO A 40 -1.45 19.49 21.87
C PRO A 40 -2.15 20.72 22.45
N PHE A 41 -1.40 21.70 22.94
CA PHE A 41 -1.99 22.87 23.60
C PHE A 41 -2.96 23.63 22.69
N LEU A 42 -2.58 23.87 21.42
CA LEU A 42 -3.44 24.55 20.45
C LEU A 42 -4.74 23.77 20.19
N ALA A 43 -4.69 22.43 20.13
CA ALA A 43 -5.88 21.57 19.98
C ALA A 43 -6.85 21.68 21.16
N LYS A 44 -6.37 22.03 22.36
CA LYS A 44 -7.22 22.20 23.56
C LYS A 44 -8.01 23.50 23.54
N ILE A 45 -7.47 24.56 22.95
CA ILE A 45 -8.06 25.91 23.02
C ILE A 45 -8.68 26.38 21.71
N SER A 46 -8.29 25.81 20.56
CA SER A 46 -8.80 26.20 19.24
C SER A 46 -8.67 25.08 18.20
N TYR A 47 -9.24 25.30 17.02
CA TYR A 47 -9.09 24.41 15.86
C TYR A 47 -7.78 24.62 15.09
N ALA A 48 -6.91 25.54 15.54
CA ALA A 48 -5.70 25.91 14.80
C ALA A 48 -4.77 24.72 14.56
N TRP A 49 -4.65 23.82 15.55
CA TRP A 49 -3.85 22.61 15.41
C TRP A 49 -4.40 21.71 14.30
N LEU A 50 -5.69 21.36 14.34
CA LEU A 50 -6.28 20.48 13.35
C LEU A 50 -6.21 21.09 11.95
N LEU A 51 -6.51 22.39 11.84
CA LEU A 51 -6.46 23.13 10.58
C LEU A 51 -5.05 23.15 9.98
N SER A 52 -4.02 23.52 10.77
CA SER A 52 -2.65 23.63 10.28
C SER A 52 -2.12 22.28 9.77
N HIS A 53 -2.43 21.19 10.47
CA HIS A 53 -1.95 19.85 10.08
C HIS A 53 -2.77 19.27 8.92
N THR A 54 -4.06 19.62 8.78
CA THR A 54 -4.86 19.24 7.60
C THR A 54 -4.28 19.82 6.31
N PHE A 55 -3.78 21.06 6.35
CA PHE A 55 -3.15 21.69 5.17
C PHE A 55 -1.89 20.99 4.67
N THR A 56 -1.20 20.21 5.51
CA THR A 56 0.07 19.57 5.15
C THR A 56 -0.07 18.34 4.27
N GLY A 57 -1.27 17.76 4.16
CA GLY A 57 -1.47 16.45 3.53
C GLY A 57 -0.84 15.28 4.30
N LYS A 58 -0.52 15.47 5.59
CA LYS A 58 0.11 14.44 6.46
C LYS A 58 -0.62 14.26 7.78
N LEU A 59 -1.92 14.59 7.82
CA LEU A 59 -2.72 14.57 9.06
C LEU A 59 -2.69 13.20 9.74
N ASN A 60 -2.66 12.12 8.97
CA ASN A 60 -2.54 10.74 9.48
C ASN A 60 -1.27 10.52 10.33
N GLU A 61 -0.12 11.06 9.90
CA GLU A 61 1.17 10.97 10.60
C GLU A 61 1.15 11.80 11.89
N TYR A 62 0.66 13.04 11.81
CA TYR A 62 0.53 13.91 12.99
C TYR A 62 -0.43 13.33 14.03
N ASN A 63 -1.53 12.73 13.58
CA ASN A 63 -2.46 12.03 14.44
C ASN A 63 -1.82 10.80 15.10
N ALA A 64 -0.99 10.05 14.36
CA ALA A 64 -0.24 8.95 14.93
C ALA A 64 0.72 9.43 16.03
N ALA A 65 1.48 10.50 15.78
CA ALA A 65 2.38 11.11 16.76
C ALA A 65 1.64 11.65 18.01
N VAL A 66 0.41 12.16 17.84
CA VAL A 66 -0.43 12.55 18.99
C VAL A 66 -0.78 11.35 19.86
N LEU A 67 -1.21 10.23 19.26
CA LEU A 67 -1.57 9.02 20.01
C LEU A 67 -0.35 8.38 20.69
N GLU A 68 0.81 8.40 20.02
CA GLU A 68 2.07 7.94 20.60
C GLU A 68 2.48 8.77 21.82
N LYS A 69 2.38 10.10 21.72
CA LYS A 69 2.82 11.02 22.79
C LYS A 69 1.85 11.13 23.96
N TYR A 70 0.55 11.17 23.69
CA TYR A 70 -0.48 11.50 24.69
C TYR A 70 -1.34 10.29 25.08
N GLY A 71 -1.22 9.17 24.38
CA GLY A 71 -2.06 8.00 24.56
C GLY A 71 -3.39 8.10 23.80
N SER A 72 -4.18 7.04 23.91
CA SER A 72 -5.50 6.93 23.27
C SER A 72 -6.60 6.84 24.36
N PRO A 73 -7.62 7.72 24.35
CA PRO A 73 -7.83 8.82 23.42
C PRO A 73 -7.02 10.10 23.74
N ALA A 74 -6.75 10.90 22.70
CA ALA A 74 -6.12 12.22 22.82
C ALA A 74 -6.87 13.29 22.01
N ARG A 75 -6.81 14.54 22.46
CA ARG A 75 -7.54 15.67 21.88
C ARG A 75 -6.81 16.24 20.65
N ILE A 76 -7.55 16.42 19.56
CA ILE A 76 -7.07 17.03 18.31
C ILE A 76 -7.81 18.33 17.95
N ALA A 77 -8.97 18.60 18.55
CA ALA A 77 -9.64 19.90 18.57
C ALA A 77 -10.46 20.05 19.87
N PRO A 78 -10.99 21.24 20.22
CA PRO A 78 -11.67 21.45 21.50
C PRO A 78 -12.80 20.46 21.80
N ASP A 79 -13.48 19.97 20.76
CA ASP A 79 -14.58 18.99 20.80
C ASP A 79 -14.30 17.75 19.94
N LYS A 80 -13.03 17.49 19.57
CA LYS A 80 -12.65 16.28 18.82
C LYS A 80 -11.53 15.55 19.54
N ILE A 81 -11.76 14.28 19.84
CA ILE A 81 -10.75 13.35 20.35
C ILE A 81 -10.47 12.29 19.31
N LEU A 82 -9.24 11.82 19.26
CA LEU A 82 -8.75 10.77 18.39
C LEU A 82 -8.53 9.52 19.23
N THR A 83 -8.93 8.35 18.70
CA THR A 83 -8.68 7.05 19.32
C THR A 83 -8.23 6.03 18.28
N ASN A 84 -7.39 5.10 18.72
CA ASN A 84 -7.06 3.86 18.02
C ASN A 84 -7.65 2.63 18.72
N ASP A 85 -8.63 2.81 19.62
CA ASP A 85 -9.29 1.71 20.33
C ASP A 85 -10.36 1.02 19.47
N PRO A 86 -10.10 -0.21 18.98
CA PRO A 86 -11.04 -0.89 18.11
C PRO A 86 -12.36 -1.23 18.82
N ILE A 87 -12.38 -1.32 20.16
CA ILE A 87 -13.61 -1.54 20.94
C ILE A 87 -14.47 -0.28 20.88
N ILE A 88 -13.90 0.90 21.13
CA ILE A 88 -14.60 2.18 21.04
C ILE A 88 -15.11 2.41 19.61
N LEU A 89 -14.26 2.17 18.61
CA LEU A 89 -14.57 2.40 17.20
C LEU A 89 -15.73 1.53 16.68
N ARG A 90 -15.80 0.25 17.12
CA ARG A 90 -16.95 -0.61 16.81
C ARG A 90 -18.19 -0.19 17.57
N HIS A 91 -18.05 0.12 18.85
CA HIS A 91 -19.17 0.53 19.71
C HIS A 91 -19.90 1.76 19.16
N MET A 92 -19.17 2.80 18.74
CA MET A 92 -19.77 4.02 18.18
C MET A 92 -20.50 3.80 16.83
N SER A 93 -20.26 2.67 16.17
CA SER A 93 -20.87 2.32 14.87
C SER A 93 -21.91 1.20 14.97
N ALA A 94 -22.08 0.61 16.16
CA ALA A 94 -22.98 -0.52 16.39
C ALA A 94 -24.45 -0.18 16.12
N PRO A 95 -25.31 -1.15 15.74
CA PRO A 95 -26.72 -0.92 15.41
C PRO A 95 -27.57 -0.17 16.44
N ARG A 96 -27.26 -0.32 17.73
CA ARG A 96 -27.99 0.30 18.85
C ARG A 96 -27.17 1.38 19.57
N SER A 97 -26.08 1.82 18.95
CA SER A 97 -25.25 2.88 19.52
C SER A 97 -25.99 4.21 19.51
N ASN A 98 -25.86 4.97 20.59
CA ASN A 98 -26.40 6.33 20.67
C ASN A 98 -25.48 7.37 20.01
N PHE A 99 -24.28 6.94 19.59
CA PHE A 99 -23.38 7.77 18.79
C PHE A 99 -23.98 8.02 17.40
N ARG A 100 -23.78 9.24 16.90
CA ARG A 100 -24.28 9.68 15.60
C ARG A 100 -23.13 10.11 14.70
N ARG A 101 -23.34 10.19 13.40
CA ARG A 101 -22.36 10.80 12.47
C ARG A 101 -22.08 12.25 12.89
N GLY A 102 -20.79 12.61 13.02
CA GLY A 102 -20.33 13.96 13.38
C GLY A 102 -20.27 14.91 12.19
N THR A 103 -19.64 16.07 12.39
CA THR A 103 -19.50 17.13 11.37
C THR A 103 -18.65 16.71 10.17
N PHE A 104 -17.80 15.69 10.33
CA PHE A 104 -16.99 15.12 9.24
C PHE A 104 -17.80 14.82 7.98
N TYR A 105 -19.01 14.28 8.16
CA TYR A 105 -19.85 13.83 7.06
C TYR A 105 -20.54 14.96 6.28
N ASP A 106 -20.59 16.19 6.83
CA ASP A 106 -21.27 17.30 6.17
C ASP A 106 -20.56 17.73 4.88
N ALA A 107 -19.23 17.65 4.84
CA ALA A 107 -18.43 18.00 3.66
C ALA A 107 -18.69 17.11 2.44
N PHE A 108 -19.23 15.90 2.66
CA PHE A 108 -19.55 14.95 1.58
C PHE A 108 -20.94 15.17 0.97
N ALA A 109 -21.66 16.23 1.36
CA ALA A 109 -22.86 16.68 0.66
C ALA A 109 -22.46 17.47 -0.59
N ILE A 110 -22.10 16.75 -1.65
CA ILE A 110 -21.56 17.31 -2.91
C ILE A 110 -22.64 18.09 -3.69
N GLU A 111 -23.90 17.65 -3.61
CA GLU A 111 -25.03 18.35 -4.22
C GLU A 111 -25.53 19.49 -3.32
N PRO A 112 -26.09 20.58 -3.89
CA PRO A 112 -26.62 21.68 -3.10
C PRO A 112 -27.68 21.22 -2.08
N PRO A 113 -27.74 21.84 -0.89
CA PRO A 113 -28.79 21.58 0.08
C PRO A 113 -30.20 21.71 -0.54
N PRO A 114 -31.18 20.88 -0.14
CA PRO A 114 -31.15 19.95 1.01
C PRO A 114 -30.70 18.52 0.68
N LEU A 115 -30.25 18.23 -0.56
CA LEU A 115 -29.98 16.86 -0.99
C LEU A 115 -28.74 16.28 -0.27
N LYS A 116 -28.88 15.05 0.25
CA LYS A 116 -27.79 14.30 0.90
C LYS A 116 -27.70 12.90 0.32
N ASN A 117 -26.49 12.41 0.18
CA ASN A 117 -26.18 11.04 -0.22
C ASN A 117 -25.94 10.15 1.00
N VAL A 118 -25.73 8.86 0.78
CA VAL A 118 -25.54 7.83 1.81
C VAL A 118 -24.32 8.11 2.70
N LEU A 119 -23.32 8.87 2.21
CA LEU A 119 -22.15 9.26 2.99
C LEU A 119 -22.40 10.52 3.85
N SER A 120 -23.18 11.49 3.38
CA SER A 120 -23.46 12.73 4.13
C SER A 120 -24.75 12.70 4.95
N GLN A 121 -25.62 11.70 4.76
CA GLN A 121 -26.85 11.55 5.52
C GLN A 121 -26.56 11.19 6.99
N LYS A 122 -26.87 12.11 7.91
CA LYS A 122 -26.68 11.95 9.36
C LYS A 122 -27.94 11.46 10.08
N ASP A 123 -29.12 11.64 9.48
CA ASP A 123 -30.35 11.04 10.00
C ASP A 123 -30.33 9.54 9.71
N GLU A 124 -30.42 8.73 10.75
CA GLU A 124 -30.26 7.28 10.64
C GLU A 124 -31.40 6.62 9.86
N LYS A 125 -32.63 7.12 9.97
CA LYS A 125 -33.78 6.56 9.26
C LYS A 125 -33.64 6.80 7.76
N LEU A 126 -33.31 8.04 7.39
CA LEU A 126 -33.07 8.41 5.99
C LEU A 126 -31.83 7.69 5.42
N HIS A 127 -30.76 7.58 6.21
CA HIS A 127 -29.56 6.84 5.82
C HIS A 127 -29.88 5.37 5.54
N ASN A 128 -30.64 4.72 6.43
CA ASN A 128 -31.01 3.31 6.26
C ASN A 128 -31.93 3.09 5.06
N ALA A 129 -32.88 3.99 4.84
CA ALA A 129 -33.76 3.95 3.67
C ALA A 129 -32.96 4.08 2.36
N LEU A 130 -32.04 5.04 2.29
CA LEU A 130 -31.16 5.23 1.13
C LEU A 130 -30.24 4.03 0.93
N ARG A 131 -29.58 3.55 1.99
CA ARG A 131 -28.70 2.38 1.95
C ARG A 131 -29.43 1.12 1.46
N ALA A 132 -30.69 0.91 1.86
CA ALA A 132 -31.49 -0.24 1.42
C ALA A 132 -31.71 -0.25 -0.11
N LYS A 133 -31.80 0.93 -0.74
CA LYS A 133 -31.88 1.04 -2.20
C LYS A 133 -30.57 0.73 -2.92
N LEU A 134 -29.43 0.87 -2.23
CA LEU A 134 -28.09 0.75 -2.80
C LEU A 134 -27.45 -0.62 -2.57
N ILE A 135 -27.74 -1.27 -1.44
CA ILE A 135 -26.98 -2.44 -0.98
C ILE A 135 -26.96 -3.60 -1.98
N ARG A 136 -28.04 -3.80 -2.75
CA ARG A 136 -28.13 -4.91 -3.72
C ARG A 136 -27.11 -4.76 -4.85
N GLY A 137 -27.01 -3.57 -5.46
CA GLY A 137 -26.03 -3.29 -6.51
C GLY A 137 -24.60 -3.44 -6.00
N TYR A 138 -24.30 -2.88 -4.83
CA TYR A 138 -22.97 -2.99 -4.21
C TYR A 138 -22.59 -4.41 -3.77
N SER A 139 -23.57 -5.24 -3.42
CA SER A 139 -23.35 -6.65 -3.07
C SER A 139 -23.11 -7.56 -4.27
N GLY A 140 -23.20 -7.04 -5.50
CA GLY A 140 -23.08 -7.83 -6.73
C GLY A 140 -24.28 -8.73 -7.03
N LYS A 141 -25.24 -8.89 -6.10
CA LYS A 141 -26.44 -9.75 -6.28
C LYS A 141 -27.28 -9.40 -7.52
N ASP A 142 -27.25 -8.13 -7.94
CA ASP A 142 -27.99 -7.64 -9.11
C ASP A 142 -27.09 -7.46 -10.36
N LEU A 143 -25.83 -7.89 -10.29
CA LEU A 143 -24.80 -7.69 -11.32
C LEU A 143 -24.29 -9.05 -11.84
N PRO A 144 -25.01 -9.71 -12.75
CA PRO A 144 -24.62 -11.05 -13.22
C PRO A 144 -23.25 -11.06 -13.93
N ASN A 145 -22.84 -9.92 -14.50
CA ASN A 145 -21.59 -9.77 -15.24
C ASN A 145 -20.45 -9.17 -14.39
N LEU A 146 -20.61 -9.01 -13.07
CA LEU A 146 -19.66 -8.28 -12.24
C LEU A 146 -18.21 -8.77 -12.41
N GLU A 147 -17.97 -10.08 -12.27
CA GLU A 147 -16.62 -10.62 -12.41
C GLU A 147 -16.11 -10.53 -13.86
N SER A 148 -16.95 -10.78 -14.86
CA SER A 148 -16.55 -10.69 -16.28
C SER A 148 -16.24 -9.27 -16.73
N ASP A 149 -16.93 -8.26 -16.18
CA ASP A 149 -16.67 -6.85 -16.44
C ASP A 149 -15.34 -6.41 -15.82
N ILE A 150 -14.99 -6.98 -14.65
CA ILE A 150 -13.67 -6.81 -14.03
C ILE A 150 -12.60 -7.53 -14.86
N ASP A 151 -12.83 -8.77 -15.29
CA ASP A 151 -11.90 -9.56 -16.12
C ASP A 151 -11.57 -8.83 -17.43
N SER A 152 -12.57 -8.23 -18.07
CA SER A 152 -12.38 -7.42 -19.28
C SER A 152 -11.44 -6.23 -19.06
N ASN A 153 -11.50 -5.60 -17.87
CA ASN A 153 -10.60 -4.50 -17.52
C ASN A 153 -9.21 -5.00 -17.08
N ILE A 154 -9.12 -6.16 -16.43
CA ILE A 154 -7.83 -6.83 -16.15
C ILE A 154 -7.13 -7.15 -17.47
N ALA A 155 -7.85 -7.64 -18.48
CA ALA A 155 -7.30 -7.92 -19.81
C ALA A 155 -6.73 -6.66 -20.48
N ASN A 156 -7.44 -5.52 -20.38
CA ASN A 156 -6.96 -4.22 -20.88
C ASN A 156 -5.68 -3.78 -20.14
N LEU A 157 -5.63 -3.96 -18.82
CA LEU A 157 -4.47 -3.62 -18.00
C LEU A 157 -3.25 -4.49 -18.37
N VAL A 158 -3.43 -5.81 -18.45
CA VAL A 158 -2.38 -6.75 -18.87
C VAL A 158 -1.86 -6.41 -20.26
N THR A 159 -2.76 -6.13 -21.21
CA THR A 159 -2.39 -5.73 -22.59
C THR A 159 -1.57 -4.44 -22.61
N LEU A 160 -1.94 -3.45 -21.79
CA LEU A 160 -1.20 -2.20 -21.69
C LEU A 160 0.20 -2.42 -21.10
N ILE A 161 0.30 -3.13 -19.97
CA ILE A 161 1.59 -3.44 -19.33
C ILE A 161 2.50 -4.20 -20.31
N ARG A 162 1.97 -5.21 -20.99
CA ARG A 162 2.67 -5.96 -22.03
C ARG A 162 3.19 -5.05 -23.14
N THR A 163 2.35 -4.16 -23.66
CA THR A 163 2.74 -3.22 -24.74
C THR A 163 3.87 -2.28 -24.31
N GLU A 164 3.79 -1.73 -23.09
CA GLU A 164 4.80 -0.81 -22.55
C GLU A 164 6.13 -1.55 -22.25
N SER A 165 6.04 -2.75 -21.67
CA SER A 165 7.20 -3.58 -21.33
C SER A 165 7.97 -4.05 -22.57
N THR A 166 7.27 -4.52 -23.63
CA THR A 166 7.89 -4.93 -24.90
C THR A 166 8.57 -3.76 -25.61
N ALA A 167 8.10 -2.54 -25.38
CA ALA A 167 8.74 -1.33 -25.87
C ALA A 167 9.91 -0.84 -24.98
N GLY A 168 10.27 -1.58 -23.92
CA GLY A 168 11.34 -1.23 -22.99
C GLY A 168 11.06 -0.01 -22.12
N ARG A 169 9.78 0.39 -21.98
CA ARG A 169 9.40 1.54 -21.16
C ARG A 169 9.09 1.12 -19.73
N ALA A 170 9.62 1.88 -18.77
CA ALA A 170 9.23 1.74 -17.38
C ALA A 170 7.77 2.17 -17.21
N ILE A 171 7.07 1.52 -16.29
CA ILE A 171 5.64 1.72 -16.05
C ILE A 171 5.47 2.45 -14.72
N ASP A 172 4.78 3.59 -14.73
CA ASP A 172 4.29 4.22 -13.50
C ASP A 172 3.05 3.50 -13.00
N PHE A 173 3.24 2.49 -12.15
CA PHE A 173 2.15 1.65 -11.69
C PHE A 173 1.19 2.40 -10.75
N SER A 174 1.59 3.56 -10.19
CA SER A 174 0.66 4.41 -9.45
C SER A 174 -0.51 4.86 -10.34
N SER A 175 -0.16 5.35 -11.54
CA SER A 175 -1.12 5.83 -12.53
C SER A 175 -1.94 4.68 -13.13
N LEU A 176 -1.31 3.56 -13.46
CA LEU A 176 -2.02 2.41 -14.05
C LEU A 176 -3.02 1.78 -13.08
N ALA A 177 -2.67 1.63 -11.79
CA ALA A 177 -3.61 1.12 -10.79
C ALA A 177 -4.87 2.01 -10.69
N GLN A 178 -4.70 3.33 -10.80
CA GLN A 178 -5.81 4.28 -10.80
C GLN A 178 -6.62 4.24 -12.11
N TYR A 179 -5.99 4.09 -13.27
CA TYR A 179 -6.68 3.88 -14.54
C TYR A 179 -7.54 2.62 -14.51
N PHE A 180 -7.00 1.54 -13.95
CA PHE A 180 -7.72 0.28 -13.80
C PHE A 180 -8.98 0.44 -12.96
N THR A 181 -8.89 1.01 -11.75
CA THR A 181 -10.07 1.14 -10.88
C THR A 181 -11.10 2.13 -11.42
N LEU A 182 -10.68 3.20 -12.10
CA LEU A 182 -11.60 4.12 -12.78
C LEU A 182 -12.37 3.44 -13.90
N ASP A 183 -11.70 2.63 -14.72
CA ASP A 183 -12.35 1.87 -15.80
C ASP A 183 -13.25 0.77 -15.25
N VAL A 184 -12.81 -0.01 -14.25
CA VAL A 184 -13.66 -1.00 -13.56
C VAL A 184 -14.91 -0.34 -13.01
N LEU A 185 -14.75 0.69 -12.17
CA LEU A 185 -15.86 1.37 -11.51
C LEU A 185 -16.87 1.92 -12.51
N THR A 186 -16.41 2.62 -13.55
CA THR A 186 -17.31 3.19 -14.55
C THR A 186 -17.99 2.13 -15.40
N HIS A 187 -17.30 1.01 -15.68
CA HIS A 187 -17.88 -0.14 -16.36
C HIS A 187 -19.01 -0.77 -15.54
N ILE A 188 -18.79 -1.08 -14.27
CA ILE A 188 -19.81 -1.71 -13.42
C ILE A 188 -20.91 -0.73 -12.97
N ALA A 189 -20.64 0.58 -12.95
CA ALA A 189 -21.61 1.61 -12.56
C ALA A 189 -22.54 2.02 -13.71
N PHE A 190 -22.00 2.13 -14.93
CA PHE A 190 -22.68 2.74 -16.08
C PHE A 190 -22.66 1.88 -17.35
N SER A 191 -22.27 0.60 -17.25
CA SER A 191 -22.14 -0.37 -18.36
C SER A 191 -21.07 -0.03 -19.41
N ALA A 192 -20.21 0.95 -19.18
CA ALA A 192 -19.11 1.25 -20.08
C ALA A 192 -17.91 1.87 -19.34
N PRO A 193 -16.68 1.39 -19.58
CA PRO A 193 -15.49 2.04 -19.06
C PRO A 193 -15.29 3.39 -19.77
N VAL A 194 -14.75 4.38 -19.05
CA VAL A 194 -14.33 5.66 -19.64
C VAL A 194 -13.16 5.48 -20.63
N GLY A 195 -12.34 4.44 -20.42
CA GLY A 195 -11.27 4.04 -21.31
C GLY A 195 -9.92 4.66 -20.95
N TYR A 196 -9.64 4.85 -19.66
CA TYR A 196 -8.34 5.30 -19.15
C TYR A 196 -7.21 4.34 -19.58
N LEU A 197 -7.44 3.02 -19.45
CA LEU A 197 -6.47 1.99 -19.85
C LEU A 197 -6.23 1.98 -21.36
N LYS A 198 -7.30 2.01 -22.16
CA LYS A 198 -7.20 1.98 -23.63
C LYS A 198 -6.48 3.21 -24.19
N GLN A 199 -6.69 4.38 -23.57
CA GLN A 199 -6.06 5.63 -23.99
C GLN A 199 -4.67 5.83 -23.36
N ASN A 200 -4.31 5.03 -22.34
CA ASN A 200 -3.14 5.22 -21.49
C ASN A 200 -2.96 6.70 -21.08
N LYS A 201 -4.05 7.31 -20.60
CA LYS A 201 -4.10 8.74 -20.32
C LYS A 201 -5.04 9.06 -19.17
N ASP A 202 -4.69 10.09 -18.40
CA ASP A 202 -5.58 10.72 -17.42
C ASP A 202 -6.72 11.45 -18.16
N VAL A 203 -7.80 10.72 -18.43
CA VAL A 203 -9.00 11.27 -19.07
C VAL A 203 -9.59 12.35 -18.16
N TYR A 204 -9.99 13.48 -18.74
CA TYR A 204 -10.43 14.68 -18.03
C TYR A 204 -9.38 15.32 -17.09
N SER A 205 -8.10 14.93 -17.16
CA SER A 205 -7.10 15.38 -16.19
C SER A 205 -7.55 15.14 -14.75
N TYR A 206 -8.30 14.05 -14.50
CA TYR A 206 -8.95 13.75 -13.23
C TYR A 206 -7.93 13.49 -12.14
N ILE A 207 -7.02 12.53 -12.35
CA ILE A 207 -6.01 12.13 -11.36
C ILE A 207 -5.13 13.31 -10.99
N ARG A 208 -4.74 14.14 -11.98
CA ARG A 208 -3.91 15.32 -11.71
C ARG A 208 -4.61 16.37 -10.85
N LYS A 209 -5.94 16.54 -10.98
CA LYS A 209 -6.71 17.61 -10.33
C LYS A 209 -7.49 17.16 -9.10
N VAL A 210 -7.62 15.86 -8.87
CA VAL A 210 -8.42 15.34 -7.76
C VAL A 210 -7.82 15.70 -6.40
N SER A 211 -6.49 15.79 -6.30
CA SER A 211 -5.79 16.16 -5.06
C SER A 211 -6.20 17.55 -4.54
N ASP A 212 -6.31 18.54 -5.42
CA ASP A 212 -6.78 19.89 -5.07
C ASP A 212 -8.19 19.85 -4.46
N PHE A 213 -9.08 19.05 -5.07
CA PHE A 213 -10.44 18.86 -4.57
C PHE A 213 -10.46 18.13 -3.23
N LEU A 214 -9.71 17.04 -3.10
CA LEU A 214 -9.63 16.25 -1.87
C LEU A 214 -9.06 17.06 -0.70
N GLN A 215 -8.08 17.94 -0.95
CA GLN A 215 -7.55 18.83 0.08
C GLN A 215 -8.63 19.80 0.60
N VAL A 216 -9.40 20.42 -0.29
CA VAL A 216 -10.52 21.31 0.11
C VAL A 216 -11.60 20.53 0.85
N LEU A 217 -11.93 19.32 0.38
CA LEU A 217 -12.90 18.43 1.01
C LEU A 217 -12.48 18.06 2.45
N GLU A 218 -11.22 17.67 2.65
CA GLU A 218 -10.69 17.28 3.96
C GLU A 218 -10.67 18.48 4.94
N LEU A 219 -10.37 19.69 4.47
CA LEU A 219 -10.48 20.92 5.27
C LEU A 219 -11.90 21.18 5.74
N GLY A 220 -12.90 21.01 4.85
CA GLY A 220 -14.31 21.11 5.20
C GLY A 220 -14.72 20.04 6.20
N ALA A 221 -14.34 18.78 5.96
CA ALA A 221 -14.67 17.65 6.81
C ALA A 221 -14.13 17.82 8.24
N ASN A 222 -12.91 18.35 8.37
CA ASN A 222 -12.27 18.50 9.67
C ASN A 222 -12.61 19.80 10.39
N ASN A 223 -13.21 20.78 9.71
CA ASN A 223 -13.55 22.08 10.27
C ASN A 223 -14.92 22.60 9.79
N ALA A 224 -15.92 22.51 10.68
CA ALA A 224 -17.28 22.97 10.39
C ALA A 224 -17.40 24.47 10.05
N THR A 225 -16.48 25.32 10.54
CA THR A 225 -16.47 26.75 10.16
C THR A 225 -15.97 26.93 8.74
N PHE A 226 -14.96 26.16 8.33
CA PHE A 226 -14.49 26.14 6.96
C PHE A 226 -15.56 25.55 6.02
N GLN A 227 -16.24 24.48 6.42
CA GLN A 227 -17.36 23.93 5.67
C GLN A 227 -18.49 24.95 5.49
N ALA A 228 -18.90 25.66 6.56
CA ALA A 228 -19.91 26.71 6.45
C ALA A 228 -19.50 27.86 5.51
N MET A 229 -18.20 28.17 5.43
CA MET A 229 -17.66 29.12 4.46
C MET A 229 -17.79 28.58 3.03
N LEU A 230 -17.43 27.32 2.77
CA LEU A 230 -17.59 26.67 1.46
C LEU A 230 -19.07 26.58 1.05
N ASP A 231 -19.96 26.38 2.02
CA ASP A 231 -21.41 26.30 1.81
C ASP A 231 -22.05 27.66 1.50
N SER A 232 -21.36 28.77 1.80
CA SER A 232 -21.87 30.11 1.59
C SER A 232 -22.08 30.46 0.10
N ALA A 233 -23.04 31.34 -0.18
CA ALA A 233 -23.31 31.85 -1.52
C ALA A 233 -22.10 32.59 -2.14
N LEU A 234 -21.19 33.11 -1.31
CA LEU A 234 -19.96 33.78 -1.75
C LEU A 234 -19.00 32.79 -2.42
N MET A 235 -18.92 31.56 -1.92
CA MET A 235 -18.02 30.53 -2.45
C MET A 235 -18.67 29.67 -3.55
N ALA A 236 -19.98 29.81 -3.79
CA ALA A 236 -20.71 29.05 -4.80
C ALA A 236 -20.09 29.11 -6.23
N PRO A 237 -19.55 30.25 -6.72
CA PRO A 237 -18.93 30.30 -8.05
C PRO A 237 -17.68 29.44 -8.22
N MET A 238 -16.99 29.11 -7.11
CA MET A 238 -15.74 28.34 -7.09
C MET A 238 -15.96 26.81 -7.01
N ARG A 239 -17.21 26.35 -6.83
CA ARG A 239 -17.51 24.92 -6.77
C ARG A 239 -17.33 24.26 -8.14
N PRO A 240 -16.91 22.97 -8.19
CA PRO A 240 -16.91 22.20 -9.42
C PRO A 240 -18.29 22.19 -10.07
N LYS A 241 -18.34 22.34 -11.40
CA LYS A 241 -19.58 22.37 -12.18
C LYS A 241 -19.62 21.19 -13.14
N PRO A 242 -20.79 20.60 -13.39
CA PRO A 242 -20.94 19.54 -14.41
C PRO A 242 -20.53 19.97 -15.84
N THR A 243 -20.39 21.28 -16.08
CA THR A 243 -19.94 21.84 -17.36
C THR A 243 -18.43 21.98 -17.48
N ASP A 244 -17.69 21.74 -16.40
CA ASP A 244 -16.23 21.81 -16.42
C ASP A 244 -15.67 20.69 -17.30
N LYS A 245 -14.58 20.98 -18.02
CA LYS A 245 -13.95 20.02 -18.94
C LYS A 245 -12.92 19.12 -18.28
N GLU A 246 -12.51 19.45 -17.06
CA GLU A 246 -11.45 18.75 -16.34
C GLU A 246 -11.79 18.54 -14.86
N GLY A 247 -11.08 17.60 -14.22
CA GLY A 247 -11.18 17.33 -12.79
C GLY A 247 -12.55 16.83 -12.35
N MET A 248 -12.91 17.17 -11.12
CA MET A 248 -14.15 16.69 -10.50
C MET A 248 -15.43 17.12 -11.26
N GLY A 249 -15.45 18.33 -11.81
CA GLY A 249 -16.62 18.83 -12.56
C GLY A 249 -16.90 18.07 -13.86
N ALA A 250 -15.85 17.62 -14.57
CA ALA A 250 -16.02 16.78 -15.76
C ALA A 250 -16.60 15.40 -15.42
N MET A 251 -16.14 14.80 -14.33
CA MET A 251 -16.70 13.54 -13.82
C MET A 251 -18.16 13.72 -13.38
N MET A 252 -18.52 14.86 -12.79
CA MET A 252 -19.92 15.21 -12.50
C MET A 252 -20.75 15.28 -13.77
N GLY A 253 -20.25 15.94 -14.82
CA GLY A 253 -20.93 16.00 -16.12
C GLY A 253 -21.16 14.63 -16.73
N MET A 254 -20.15 13.76 -16.69
CA MET A 254 -20.24 12.37 -17.17
C MET A 254 -21.30 11.58 -16.39
N ALA A 255 -21.23 11.58 -15.05
CA ALA A 255 -22.17 10.88 -14.19
C ALA A 255 -23.61 11.37 -14.40
N LYS A 256 -23.84 12.70 -14.42
CA LYS A 256 -25.18 13.26 -14.65
C LYS A 256 -25.72 12.90 -16.02
N LYS A 257 -24.88 12.86 -17.06
CA LYS A 257 -25.28 12.44 -18.40
C LYS A 257 -25.67 10.97 -18.43
N ALA A 258 -24.88 10.10 -17.80
CA ALA A 258 -25.18 8.66 -17.71
C ALA A 258 -26.50 8.42 -16.96
N VAL A 259 -26.70 9.10 -15.83
CA VAL A 259 -27.94 9.01 -15.05
C VAL A 259 -29.14 9.55 -15.84
N SER A 260 -29.05 10.76 -16.39
CA SER A 260 -30.15 11.38 -17.16
C SER A 260 -30.60 10.52 -18.34
N ALA A 261 -29.67 9.85 -19.03
CA ALA A 261 -30.00 8.94 -20.12
C ALA A 261 -30.89 7.77 -19.66
N ARG A 262 -30.65 7.24 -18.45
CA ARG A 262 -31.43 6.12 -17.87
C ARG A 262 -32.83 6.51 -17.40
N TYR A 263 -33.02 7.76 -16.98
CA TYR A 263 -34.33 8.29 -16.56
C TYR A 263 -35.13 8.92 -17.71
N SER A 264 -34.59 8.94 -18.93
CA SER A 264 -35.31 9.41 -20.11
C SER A 264 -36.46 8.44 -20.48
N PRO A 265 -37.49 8.90 -21.23
CA PRO A 265 -38.61 8.03 -21.63
C PRO A 265 -38.18 6.76 -22.40
N ASP A 266 -37.08 6.84 -23.15
CA ASP A 266 -36.47 5.74 -23.90
C ASP A 266 -35.29 5.08 -23.14
N GLY A 267 -35.17 5.36 -21.84
CA GLY A 267 -34.09 4.89 -20.99
C GLY A 267 -34.05 3.38 -20.89
N LYS A 268 -32.90 2.79 -21.23
CA LYS A 268 -32.69 1.34 -21.10
C LYS A 268 -32.33 0.98 -19.67
N MET A 269 -33.01 -0.03 -19.14
CA MET A 269 -32.65 -0.65 -17.86
C MET A 269 -31.55 -1.68 -18.08
N GLU A 270 -30.30 -1.30 -17.83
CA GLU A 270 -29.18 -2.22 -17.88
C GLU A 270 -29.02 -3.03 -16.59
N GLN A 271 -28.20 -4.08 -16.65
CA GLN A 271 -27.86 -4.94 -15.52
C GLN A 271 -26.58 -4.47 -14.82
N ASP A 272 -26.49 -3.16 -14.56
CA ASP A 272 -25.39 -2.49 -13.86
C ASP A 272 -25.84 -1.94 -12.49
N MET A 273 -24.92 -1.29 -11.74
CA MET A 273 -25.24 -0.78 -10.41
C MET A 273 -26.34 0.29 -10.48
N LEU A 274 -26.25 1.22 -11.45
CA LEU A 274 -27.27 2.24 -11.64
C LEU A 274 -28.65 1.59 -11.91
N GLY A 275 -28.72 0.61 -12.81
CA GLY A 275 -29.93 -0.16 -13.08
C GLY A 275 -30.49 -0.85 -11.84
N SER A 276 -29.65 -1.42 -10.97
CA SER A 276 -30.06 -1.97 -9.67
C SER A 276 -30.70 -0.90 -8.79
N PHE A 277 -30.10 0.28 -8.68
CA PHE A 277 -30.61 1.36 -7.85
C PHE A 277 -31.95 1.90 -8.36
N LEU A 278 -32.11 2.02 -9.68
CA LEU A 278 -33.36 2.42 -10.32
C LEU A 278 -34.48 1.42 -9.99
N ARG A 279 -34.21 0.11 -10.10
CA ARG A 279 -35.18 -0.94 -9.72
C ARG A 279 -35.57 -0.87 -8.25
N CYS A 280 -34.66 -0.41 -7.39
CA CYS A 280 -34.91 -0.23 -5.96
C CYS A 280 -35.54 1.13 -5.61
N GLY A 281 -35.98 1.92 -6.59
CA GLY A 281 -36.72 3.17 -6.36
C GLY A 281 -35.83 4.36 -5.98
N LEU A 282 -34.57 4.37 -6.43
CA LEU A 282 -33.74 5.58 -6.36
C LEU A 282 -34.28 6.62 -7.35
N THR A 283 -34.52 7.84 -6.89
CA THR A 283 -34.95 8.95 -7.75
C THR A 283 -33.78 9.45 -8.60
N GLN A 284 -34.05 10.18 -9.68
CA GLN A 284 -32.99 10.73 -10.54
C GLN A 284 -32.00 11.60 -9.75
N GLN A 285 -32.50 12.49 -8.89
CA GLN A 285 -31.63 13.37 -8.08
C GLN A 285 -30.79 12.58 -7.08
N GLU A 286 -31.38 11.58 -6.41
CA GLU A 286 -30.63 10.66 -5.54
C GLU A 286 -29.56 9.92 -6.36
N ALA A 287 -29.89 9.41 -7.54
CA ALA A 287 -28.97 8.68 -8.42
C ALA A 287 -27.80 9.56 -8.90
N GLU A 288 -28.04 10.81 -9.27
CA GLU A 288 -26.98 11.77 -9.61
C GLU A 288 -26.02 12.00 -8.42
N SER A 289 -26.56 12.15 -7.20
CA SER A 289 -25.74 12.34 -6.00
C SER A 289 -24.94 11.08 -5.63
N GLU A 290 -25.55 9.90 -5.71
CA GLU A 290 -24.91 8.62 -5.40
C GLU A 290 -23.89 8.18 -6.45
N ALA A 291 -24.09 8.56 -7.72
CA ALA A 291 -23.10 8.34 -8.77
C ALA A 291 -21.78 9.07 -8.47
N MET A 292 -21.84 10.27 -7.87
CA MET A 292 -20.64 10.98 -7.45
C MET A 292 -19.92 10.33 -6.28
N VAL A 293 -20.68 9.78 -5.32
CA VAL A 293 -20.12 9.01 -4.21
C VAL A 293 -19.40 7.76 -4.72
N GLN A 294 -19.94 7.08 -5.73
CA GLN A 294 -19.28 5.93 -6.36
C GLN A 294 -17.93 6.32 -6.96
N VAL A 295 -17.89 7.37 -7.80
CA VAL A 295 -16.68 7.87 -8.46
C VAL A 295 -15.58 8.18 -7.45
N LEU A 296 -15.89 8.92 -6.38
CA LEU A 296 -14.93 9.27 -5.33
C LEU A 296 -14.54 8.09 -4.44
N GLY A 297 -15.49 7.22 -4.11
CA GLY A 297 -15.27 6.16 -3.13
C GLY A 297 -14.46 4.98 -3.67
N GLY A 298 -14.70 4.58 -4.92
CA GLY A 298 -14.14 3.36 -5.51
C GLY A 298 -12.82 3.54 -6.26
N SER A 299 -12.54 4.74 -6.77
CA SER A 299 -11.38 4.94 -7.65
C SER A 299 -10.05 4.97 -6.87
N ASP A 300 -9.91 5.88 -5.90
CA ASP A 300 -8.65 6.10 -5.18
C ASP A 300 -8.33 5.01 -4.15
N SER A 301 -9.35 4.51 -3.44
CA SER A 301 -9.16 3.60 -2.31
C SER A 301 -8.68 2.21 -2.75
N THR A 302 -9.34 1.61 -3.75
CA THR A 302 -8.94 0.32 -4.30
C THR A 302 -7.60 0.42 -5.04
N ALA A 303 -7.35 1.52 -5.76
CA ALA A 303 -6.09 1.71 -6.47
C ALA A 303 -4.91 1.84 -5.49
N THR A 304 -5.12 2.53 -4.36
CA THR A 304 -4.16 2.57 -3.25
C THR A 304 -3.90 1.18 -2.69
N ALA A 305 -4.94 0.38 -2.46
CA ALA A 305 -4.76 -0.99 -1.98
C ALA A 305 -3.92 -1.84 -2.96
N ILE A 306 -4.28 -1.85 -4.25
CA ILE A 306 -3.57 -2.61 -5.29
C ILE A 306 -2.09 -2.20 -5.34
N ARG A 307 -1.81 -0.89 -5.49
CA ARG A 307 -0.43 -0.41 -5.65
C ARG A 307 0.43 -0.68 -4.43
N MET A 308 -0.13 -0.51 -3.22
CA MET A 308 0.65 -0.69 -2.00
C MET A 308 0.86 -2.17 -1.67
N ILE A 309 -0.14 -3.03 -1.90
CA ILE A 309 0.04 -4.49 -1.75
C ILE A 309 1.15 -4.98 -2.68
N ILE A 310 1.11 -4.60 -3.97
CA ILE A 310 2.15 -4.98 -4.92
C ILE A 310 3.51 -4.44 -4.50
N LEU A 311 3.60 -3.16 -4.11
CA LEU A 311 4.85 -2.57 -3.62
C LEU A 311 5.44 -3.33 -2.43
N TYR A 312 4.65 -3.63 -1.40
CA TYR A 312 5.13 -4.39 -0.24
C TYR A 312 5.56 -5.81 -0.61
N VAL A 313 4.85 -6.46 -1.52
CA VAL A 313 5.19 -7.78 -2.03
C VAL A 313 6.52 -7.76 -2.77
N ILE A 314 6.72 -6.86 -3.74
CA ILE A 314 7.92 -6.83 -4.60
C ILE A 314 9.17 -6.33 -3.86
N THR A 315 8.99 -5.54 -2.80
CA THR A 315 10.09 -5.07 -1.93
C THR A 315 10.42 -6.06 -0.80
N SER A 316 9.70 -7.18 -0.71
CA SER A 316 9.91 -8.23 0.27
C SER A 316 10.28 -9.54 -0.43
N PRO A 317 11.56 -9.80 -0.77
CA PRO A 317 11.96 -10.93 -1.61
C PRO A 317 11.46 -12.30 -1.12
N ALA A 318 11.48 -12.53 0.19
CA ALA A 318 10.98 -13.77 0.79
C ALA A 318 9.46 -13.96 0.57
N VAL A 319 8.69 -12.86 0.68
CA VAL A 319 7.24 -12.87 0.41
C VAL A 319 6.98 -13.05 -1.08
N TYR A 320 7.69 -12.31 -1.93
CA TYR A 320 7.54 -12.40 -3.39
C TYR A 320 7.74 -13.84 -3.90
N ILE A 321 8.85 -14.48 -3.51
CA ILE A 321 9.18 -15.85 -3.94
C ILE A 321 8.12 -16.85 -3.45
N LYS A 322 7.68 -16.71 -2.20
CA LYS A 322 6.69 -17.62 -1.61
C LYS A 322 5.29 -17.46 -2.23
N LEU A 323 4.91 -16.22 -2.54
CA LEU A 323 3.65 -15.92 -3.21
C LEU A 323 3.64 -16.40 -4.66
N LEU A 324 4.71 -16.16 -5.41
CA LEU A 324 4.86 -16.70 -6.76
C LEU A 324 4.81 -18.23 -6.76
N LYS A 325 5.48 -18.87 -5.80
CA LYS A 325 5.43 -20.33 -5.65
C LYS A 325 3.98 -20.81 -5.46
N GLU A 326 3.22 -20.20 -4.54
CA GLU A 326 1.82 -20.56 -4.32
C GLU A 326 0.96 -20.37 -5.58
N VAL A 327 1.11 -19.23 -6.27
CA VAL A 327 0.36 -18.94 -7.51
C VAL A 327 0.68 -19.96 -8.60
N ASN A 328 1.96 -20.30 -8.79
CA ASN A 328 2.40 -21.26 -9.81
C ASN A 328 1.99 -22.70 -9.50
N GLU A 329 2.07 -23.13 -8.24
CA GLU A 329 1.65 -24.48 -7.82
C GLU A 329 0.13 -24.68 -7.94
N ASN A 330 -0.63 -23.59 -8.02
CA ASN A 330 -2.09 -23.60 -8.12
C ASN A 330 -2.59 -23.01 -9.45
N ASP A 331 -1.81 -23.10 -10.54
CA ASP A 331 -2.18 -22.60 -11.87
C ASP A 331 -3.54 -23.17 -12.37
N GLY A 332 -3.89 -24.39 -11.96
CA GLY A 332 -5.18 -25.02 -12.27
C GLY A 332 -6.42 -24.34 -11.63
N LEU A 333 -6.23 -23.35 -10.76
CA LEU A 333 -7.33 -22.51 -10.25
C LEU A 333 -7.71 -21.36 -11.19
N PHE A 334 -6.85 -21.06 -12.17
CA PHE A 334 -7.11 -20.06 -13.20
C PHE A 334 -7.94 -20.68 -14.33
N ASP A 335 -8.89 -19.90 -14.86
CA ASP A 335 -9.61 -20.20 -16.09
C ASP A 335 -9.03 -19.33 -17.21
N GLY A 336 -8.15 -19.94 -18.01
CA GLY A 336 -7.34 -19.22 -19.00
C GLY A 336 -6.44 -18.18 -18.33
N SER A 337 -6.62 -16.90 -18.68
CA SER A 337 -5.84 -15.78 -18.15
C SER A 337 -6.40 -15.18 -16.85
N PHE A 338 -7.55 -15.66 -16.36
CA PHE A 338 -8.26 -15.06 -15.23
C PHE A 338 -8.43 -16.04 -14.08
N ILE A 339 -8.74 -15.51 -12.90
CA ILE A 339 -9.11 -16.28 -11.73
C ILE A 339 -10.42 -15.73 -11.20
N THR A 340 -11.32 -16.59 -10.73
CA THR A 340 -12.53 -16.12 -10.03
C THR A 340 -12.17 -15.70 -8.61
N SER A 341 -12.91 -14.75 -8.04
CA SER A 341 -12.67 -14.35 -6.64
C SER A 341 -12.83 -15.56 -5.68
N ALA A 342 -13.75 -16.47 -5.98
CA ALA A 342 -13.93 -17.72 -5.23
C ALA A 342 -12.72 -18.67 -5.31
N ASN A 343 -12.06 -18.78 -6.47
CA ASN A 343 -10.85 -19.59 -6.60
C ASN A 343 -9.64 -18.90 -5.96
N SER A 344 -9.51 -17.58 -6.10
CA SER A 344 -8.42 -16.82 -5.50
C SER A 344 -8.39 -16.92 -3.97
N ARG A 345 -9.57 -16.98 -3.33
CA ARG A 345 -9.67 -17.21 -1.87
C ARG A 345 -9.12 -18.57 -1.40
N LYS A 346 -8.85 -19.52 -2.30
CA LYS A 346 -8.21 -20.81 -1.98
C LYS A 346 -6.68 -20.71 -1.88
N LEU A 347 -6.10 -19.54 -2.16
CA LEU A 347 -4.66 -19.25 -2.07
C LEU A 347 -4.37 -18.57 -0.71
N PRO A 348 -4.05 -19.33 0.36
CA PRO A 348 -3.96 -18.78 1.70
C PRO A 348 -2.85 -17.73 1.88
N TYR A 349 -1.72 -17.86 1.20
CA TYR A 349 -0.64 -16.90 1.29
C TYR A 349 -0.95 -15.60 0.54
N LEU A 350 -1.60 -15.67 -0.62
CA LEU A 350 -2.16 -14.50 -1.30
C LEU A 350 -3.13 -13.73 -0.38
N GLN A 351 -4.06 -14.44 0.26
CA GLN A 351 -5.02 -13.83 1.18
C GLN A 351 -4.32 -13.18 2.38
N ALA A 352 -3.27 -13.81 2.92
CA ALA A 352 -2.43 -13.23 3.95
C ALA A 352 -1.71 -11.96 3.47
N CYS A 353 -1.22 -11.93 2.22
CA CYS A 353 -0.58 -10.75 1.63
C CYS A 353 -1.56 -9.59 1.44
N ILE A 354 -2.78 -9.87 0.97
CA ILE A 354 -3.84 -8.86 0.83
C ILE A 354 -4.20 -8.28 2.20
N LYS A 355 -4.47 -9.14 3.20
CA LYS A 355 -4.79 -8.71 4.57
C LYS A 355 -3.65 -7.88 5.18
N GLU A 356 -2.40 -8.33 4.99
CA GLU A 356 -1.24 -7.63 5.53
C GLU A 356 -0.98 -6.29 4.84
N GLY A 357 -1.19 -6.19 3.52
CA GLY A 357 -1.04 -4.92 2.80
C GLY A 357 -2.11 -3.92 3.17
N LEU A 358 -3.37 -4.35 3.32
CA LEU A 358 -4.47 -3.52 3.83
C LEU A 358 -4.24 -3.06 5.28
N ARG A 359 -3.59 -3.90 6.10
CA ARG A 359 -3.20 -3.55 7.48
C ARG A 359 -2.07 -2.51 7.49
N MET A 360 -1.01 -2.75 6.72
CA MET A 360 0.17 -1.89 6.66
C MET A 360 -0.15 -0.54 6.02
N TRP A 361 -1.05 -0.52 5.04
CA TRP A 361 -1.45 0.69 4.33
C TRP A 361 -2.98 0.77 4.18
N PRO A 362 -3.70 1.13 5.24
CA PRO A 362 -5.15 1.34 5.17
C PRO A 362 -5.46 2.45 4.17
N PRO A 363 -6.22 2.19 3.09
CA PRO A 363 -6.42 3.20 2.03
C PRO A 363 -7.10 4.48 2.51
N LEU A 364 -8.03 4.35 3.46
CA LEU A 364 -8.76 5.47 4.06
C LEU A 364 -8.18 5.83 5.44
N GLN A 365 -7.74 7.07 5.60
CA GLN A 365 -7.17 7.63 6.82
C GLN A 365 -7.99 8.80 7.40
N ALA A 366 -9.15 9.09 6.81
CA ALA A 366 -10.01 10.18 7.24
C ALA A 366 -10.52 10.00 8.69
N LEU A 367 -10.83 11.11 9.37
CA LEU A 367 -11.20 11.11 10.79
C LEU A 367 -12.50 10.35 11.11
N ASN A 368 -13.43 10.26 10.15
CA ASN A 368 -14.68 9.47 10.27
C ASN A 368 -15.45 9.73 11.59
N SER A 369 -15.57 11.01 11.98
CA SER A 369 -15.94 11.37 13.35
C SER A 369 -17.38 10.97 13.73
N LYS A 370 -17.57 10.48 14.96
CA LYS A 370 -18.88 10.19 15.55
C LYS A 370 -19.13 11.06 16.77
N LEU A 371 -20.27 11.74 16.80
CA LEU A 371 -20.71 12.57 17.90
C LEU A 371 -21.27 11.69 19.03
N SER A 372 -20.73 11.87 20.23
CA SER A 372 -21.24 11.26 21.46
C SER A 372 -22.67 11.70 21.79
N PRO A 373 -23.45 10.86 22.50
CA PRO A 373 -24.78 11.24 22.96
C PRO A 373 -24.75 12.44 23.92
N PRO A 374 -25.81 13.26 24.01
CA PRO A 374 -25.82 14.47 24.86
C PRO A 374 -25.46 14.24 26.34
N GLY A 375 -25.76 13.08 26.90
CA GLY A 375 -25.41 12.71 28.29
C GLY A 375 -23.98 12.18 28.47
N GLY A 376 -23.21 12.04 27.39
CA GLY A 376 -21.96 11.29 27.38
C GLY A 376 -22.18 9.79 27.50
N GLU A 377 -21.10 9.02 27.37
CA GLU A 377 -21.12 7.56 27.47
C GLU A 377 -19.75 7.02 27.90
N THR A 378 -19.73 5.95 28.68
CA THR A 378 -18.49 5.25 29.06
C THR A 378 -18.34 3.99 28.22
N VAL A 379 -17.24 3.89 27.48
CA VAL A 379 -16.93 2.76 26.59
C VAL A 379 -15.52 2.27 26.88
N ASN A 380 -15.36 0.97 27.12
CA ASN A 380 -14.07 0.36 27.46
C ASN A 380 -13.31 1.09 28.60
N GLY A 381 -14.04 1.50 29.66
CA GLY A 381 -13.48 2.23 30.79
C GLY A 381 -13.20 3.72 30.55
N VAL A 382 -13.42 4.23 29.34
CA VAL A 382 -13.20 5.64 28.98
C VAL A 382 -14.53 6.40 28.94
N HIS A 383 -14.68 7.43 29.79
CA HIS A 383 -15.87 8.29 29.78
C HIS A 383 -15.72 9.45 28.77
N ILE A 384 -16.57 9.43 27.75
CA ILE A 384 -16.65 10.45 26.69
C ILE A 384 -17.83 11.40 27.03
N PRO A 385 -17.57 12.69 27.31
CA PRO A 385 -18.62 13.66 27.60
C PRO A 385 -19.52 13.89 26.39
N GLY A 386 -20.76 14.33 26.63
CA GLY A 386 -21.67 14.65 25.54
C GLY A 386 -21.21 15.84 24.71
N GLY A 387 -21.48 15.77 23.40
CA GLY A 387 -21.08 16.80 22.45
C GLY A 387 -19.61 16.73 22.00
N ILE A 388 -18.88 15.69 22.39
CA ILE A 388 -17.54 15.39 21.89
C ILE A 388 -17.63 14.44 20.70
N GLU A 389 -16.89 14.75 19.65
CA GLU A 389 -16.70 13.85 18.51
C GLU A 389 -15.48 12.96 18.70
N VAL A 390 -15.67 11.66 18.44
CA VAL A 390 -14.64 10.64 18.49
C VAL A 390 -14.20 10.34 17.06
N CYS A 391 -12.91 10.50 16.80
CA CYS A 391 -12.26 10.35 15.51
C CYS A 391 -11.40 9.08 15.50
N HIS A 392 -11.25 8.49 14.32
CA HIS A 392 -10.45 7.31 14.07
C HIS A 392 -9.08 7.69 13.48
N ASN A 393 -8.03 6.98 13.87
CA ASN A 393 -6.79 6.91 13.10
C ASN A 393 -6.56 5.45 12.64
N ALA A 394 -6.84 5.14 11.38
CA ALA A 394 -6.75 3.78 10.87
C ALA A 394 -5.32 3.24 10.94
N TYR A 395 -4.32 4.05 10.57
CA TYR A 395 -2.91 3.68 10.64
C TYR A 395 -2.46 3.12 12.00
N THR A 396 -2.75 3.83 13.09
CA THR A 396 -2.37 3.40 14.45
C THR A 396 -3.25 2.26 14.97
N THR A 397 -4.52 2.19 14.56
CA THR A 397 -5.38 1.03 14.89
C THR A 397 -4.81 -0.26 14.28
N GLN A 398 -4.32 -0.20 13.05
CA GLN A 398 -3.76 -1.36 12.33
C GLN A 398 -2.30 -1.69 12.68
N SER A 399 -1.64 -0.90 13.53
CA SER A 399 -0.27 -1.13 14.02
C SER A 399 -0.19 -1.45 15.53
N ARG A 400 -1.33 -1.70 16.17
CA ARG A 400 -1.41 -2.09 17.59
C ARG A 400 -0.67 -3.40 17.85
N LYS A 401 0.43 -3.31 18.61
CA LYS A 401 1.33 -4.44 18.91
C LYS A 401 0.66 -5.51 19.76
N GLU A 402 -0.28 -5.14 20.61
CA GLU A 402 -1.10 -6.05 21.42
C GLU A 402 -2.08 -6.90 20.60
N ILE A 403 -2.36 -6.50 19.34
CA ILE A 403 -3.20 -7.27 18.40
C ILE A 403 -2.31 -8.04 17.42
N TYR A 404 -1.39 -7.34 16.77
CA TYR A 404 -0.63 -7.87 15.63
C TYR A 404 0.71 -8.49 16.00
N GLY A 405 1.24 -8.21 17.20
CA GLY A 405 2.54 -8.65 17.68
C GLY A 405 3.56 -7.50 17.79
N PRO A 406 4.72 -7.72 18.46
CA PRO A 406 5.74 -6.70 18.66
C PRO A 406 6.30 -6.13 17.35
N ASP A 407 6.23 -6.91 16.28
CA ASP A 407 6.71 -6.63 14.94
C ASP A 407 5.61 -6.06 14.02
N ALA A 408 4.53 -5.48 14.57
CA ALA A 408 3.39 -4.94 13.81
C ALA A 408 3.79 -3.90 12.75
N ASN A 409 4.97 -3.29 12.84
CA ASN A 409 5.46 -2.31 11.86
C ASN A 409 6.15 -2.96 10.65
N PHE A 410 6.31 -4.28 10.63
CA PHE A 410 6.89 -5.02 9.52
C PHE A 410 5.81 -5.71 8.69
N PHE A 411 5.92 -5.62 7.37
CA PHE A 411 5.09 -6.37 6.44
C PHE A 411 5.48 -7.85 6.50
N ARG A 412 4.66 -8.66 7.19
CA ARG A 412 4.89 -10.10 7.38
C ARG A 412 3.57 -10.86 7.27
N PRO A 413 3.18 -11.32 6.07
CA PRO A 413 1.95 -12.08 5.85
C PRO A 413 1.84 -13.35 6.72
N GLU A 414 2.96 -13.98 7.10
CA GLU A 414 3.01 -15.16 7.95
C GLU A 414 2.20 -15.02 9.25
N ARG A 415 2.09 -13.81 9.80
CA ARG A 415 1.36 -13.56 11.06
C ARG A 415 -0.10 -14.01 11.01
N TRP A 416 -0.70 -13.97 9.82
CA TRP A 416 -2.09 -14.38 9.59
C TRP A 416 -2.21 -15.90 9.57
N LEU A 417 -1.24 -16.58 8.95
CA LEU A 417 -1.14 -18.04 8.91
C LEU A 417 -0.87 -18.63 10.29
N GLU A 418 0.11 -18.07 11.01
CA GLU A 418 0.44 -18.43 12.39
C GLU A 418 -0.78 -18.29 13.31
N ALA A 419 -1.48 -17.14 13.24
CA ALA A 419 -2.66 -16.90 14.07
C ALA A 419 -3.82 -17.87 13.80
N ALA A 420 -3.91 -18.42 12.60
CA ALA A 420 -4.95 -19.38 12.26
C ALA A 420 -4.61 -20.79 12.69
N LEU A 421 -3.36 -21.21 12.56
CA LEU A 421 -2.89 -22.47 13.15
C LEU A 421 -3.17 -22.49 14.67
N ASP A 422 -2.90 -21.38 15.36
CA ASP A 422 -3.23 -21.22 16.79
C ASP A 422 -4.75 -21.31 17.06
N ALA A 423 -5.59 -20.86 16.12
CA ALA A 423 -7.05 -20.85 16.26
C ALA A 423 -7.68 -22.22 15.98
N ASP A 424 -7.15 -22.98 15.02
CA ASP A 424 -7.57 -24.35 14.73
C ASP A 424 -7.31 -25.29 15.90
N HIS A 425 -6.25 -25.04 16.69
CA HIS A 425 -5.97 -25.77 17.92
C HIS A 425 -6.93 -25.45 19.08
N LEU A 426 -7.68 -24.34 19.01
CA LEU A 426 -8.54 -23.88 20.09
C LEU A 426 -10.04 -24.01 19.78
N ASP A 427 -10.50 -23.77 18.54
CA ASP A 427 -11.94 -23.78 18.18
C ASP A 427 -12.18 -23.82 16.64
N GLY A 428 -11.40 -24.60 15.86
CA GLY A 428 -11.66 -24.77 14.40
C GLY A 428 -11.68 -23.47 13.59
N GLY A 429 -10.77 -22.54 13.90
CA GLY A 429 -10.71 -21.21 13.32
C GLY A 429 -10.08 -21.14 11.93
N ASP A 430 -10.91 -21.16 10.89
CA ASP A 430 -10.51 -21.01 9.49
C ASP A 430 -9.75 -19.68 9.21
N LEU A 431 -8.64 -19.76 8.47
CA LEU A 431 -7.99 -18.61 7.81
C LEU A 431 -8.96 -17.76 6.99
N ARG A 432 -9.99 -18.44 6.47
CA ARG A 432 -11.13 -17.89 5.74
C ARG A 432 -12.16 -17.25 6.67
N GLY A 433 -11.80 -16.89 7.90
CA GLY A 433 -12.58 -15.97 8.74
C GLY A 433 -12.93 -14.76 7.90
N ASP A 434 -14.11 -14.84 7.33
CA ASP A 434 -14.38 -14.24 6.04
C ASP A 434 -14.48 -12.74 6.26
N ILE A 435 -13.93 -11.99 5.32
CA ILE A 435 -14.39 -10.64 5.08
C ILE A 435 -15.77 -10.77 4.36
N VAL A 436 -16.76 -11.45 4.97
CA VAL A 436 -18.00 -11.96 4.30
C VAL A 436 -18.82 -10.80 3.74
N PRO A 437 -19.31 -10.87 2.49
CA PRO A 437 -20.38 -10.03 1.99
C PRO A 437 -21.73 -10.52 2.51
N GLY A 438 -22.36 -9.79 3.43
CA GLY A 438 -23.79 -9.91 3.74
C GLY A 438 -24.23 -11.15 4.53
N GLY A 439 -24.38 -10.99 5.85
CA GLY A 439 -25.41 -11.70 6.61
C GLY A 439 -26.62 -10.79 6.73
N GLU A 440 -27.73 -11.19 6.10
CA GLU A 440 -29.04 -10.58 6.26
C GLU A 440 -29.48 -10.65 7.73
N THR A 441 -30.30 -9.67 8.10
CA THR A 441 -31.11 -9.65 9.31
C THR A 441 -31.96 -10.93 9.39
N GLY A 442 -31.49 -11.91 10.16
CA GLY A 442 -32.25 -13.08 10.59
C GLY A 442 -31.76 -13.44 11.98
N ASP A 443 -32.62 -13.19 12.97
CA ASP A 443 -32.53 -13.61 14.37
C ASP A 443 -31.15 -13.46 15.03
N ILE A 444 -30.90 -12.25 15.52
CA ILE A 444 -29.98 -12.05 16.64
C ILE A 444 -30.56 -12.86 17.80
N GLU A 445 -30.03 -14.06 18.01
CA GLU A 445 -30.11 -14.75 19.29
C GLU A 445 -29.76 -13.71 20.36
N LYS A 446 -30.72 -13.49 21.24
CA LYS A 446 -30.70 -12.44 22.28
C LYS A 446 -29.41 -12.54 23.07
N ALA A 447 -28.42 -11.71 22.76
CA ALA A 447 -27.38 -11.36 23.72
C ALA A 447 -28.07 -10.66 24.91
N PRO A 448 -28.08 -11.24 26.12
CA PRO A 448 -28.75 -10.63 27.25
C PRO A 448 -28.00 -9.34 27.63
N ALA A 449 -28.75 -8.27 27.78
CA ALA A 449 -28.30 -7.09 28.47
C ALA A 449 -28.37 -7.36 29.98
N ALA A 450 -27.24 -7.62 30.64
CA ALA A 450 -27.01 -7.31 32.06
C ALA A 450 -25.62 -7.76 32.54
N ALA A 451 -25.06 -6.94 33.43
CA ALA A 451 -24.07 -7.23 34.46
C ALA A 451 -22.65 -7.66 34.04
N ALA A 452 -21.70 -6.77 34.36
CA ALA A 452 -20.29 -7.07 34.45
C ALA A 452 -20.04 -8.05 35.60
N THR A 453 -19.64 -9.28 35.26
CA THR A 453 -18.59 -10.13 35.88
C THR A 453 -18.85 -11.56 35.42
N GLU A 454 -18.18 -12.00 34.36
CA GLU A 454 -17.82 -13.40 34.10
C GLU A 454 -17.01 -13.45 32.78
N THR A 455 -15.86 -14.10 32.85
CA THR A 455 -14.85 -14.24 31.79
C THR A 455 -15.44 -14.90 30.54
N LYS A 456 -15.77 -14.10 29.53
CA LYS A 456 -16.02 -14.58 28.16
C LYS A 456 -14.78 -15.35 27.65
N PRO A 457 -14.95 -16.44 26.88
CA PRO A 457 -13.82 -17.11 26.24
C PRO A 457 -13.09 -16.07 25.39
N THR A 458 -11.78 -15.97 25.61
CA THR A 458 -10.95 -14.94 25.00
C THR A 458 -10.92 -15.19 23.51
N GLN A 459 -11.54 -14.31 22.71
CA GLN A 459 -11.56 -14.39 21.26
C GLN A 459 -10.16 -14.74 20.71
N SER A 460 -10.09 -15.71 19.80
CA SER A 460 -8.81 -16.15 19.20
C SER A 460 -8.03 -14.95 18.63
N ARG A 461 -6.70 -15.04 18.62
CA ARG A 461 -5.84 -13.97 18.09
C ARG A 461 -6.24 -13.61 16.65
N LEU A 462 -6.50 -14.61 15.80
CA LEU A 462 -6.95 -14.41 14.43
C LEU A 462 -8.26 -13.60 14.37
N ALA A 463 -9.26 -13.95 15.19
CA ALA A 463 -10.54 -13.26 15.18
C ALA A 463 -10.41 -11.79 15.66
N ARG A 464 -9.51 -11.51 16.62
CA ARG A 464 -9.17 -10.13 17.00
C ARG A 464 -8.48 -9.37 15.86
N MET A 465 -7.55 -10.01 15.15
CA MET A 465 -6.85 -9.42 13.99
C MET A 465 -7.82 -9.12 12.83
N ASN A 466 -8.66 -10.10 12.44
CA ASN A 466 -9.65 -9.94 11.37
C ASN A 466 -10.65 -8.83 11.72
N SER A 467 -11.28 -8.90 12.90
CA SER A 467 -12.25 -7.88 13.30
C SER A 467 -11.64 -6.48 13.33
N THR A 468 -10.33 -6.35 13.64
CA THR A 468 -9.62 -5.05 13.69
C THR A 468 -9.29 -4.57 12.30
N LEU A 469 -8.86 -5.45 11.41
CA LEU A 469 -8.68 -5.14 10.00
C LEU A 469 -9.98 -4.64 9.37
N GLU A 470 -11.13 -5.22 9.71
CA GLU A 470 -12.43 -4.80 9.17
C GLU A 470 -12.75 -3.31 9.40
N LEU A 471 -12.17 -2.68 10.43
CA LEU A 471 -12.40 -1.25 10.70
C LEU A 471 -11.92 -0.33 9.57
N ILE A 472 -11.03 -0.79 8.68
CA ILE A 472 -10.66 -0.03 7.47
C ILE A 472 -11.84 0.12 6.51
N PHE A 473 -12.81 -0.80 6.57
CA PHE A 473 -14.07 -0.75 5.84
C PHE A 473 -15.21 -0.16 6.70
N GLY A 474 -14.90 0.46 7.83
CA GLY A 474 -15.92 0.88 8.81
C GLY A 474 -16.52 -0.30 9.58
N SER A 475 -17.62 -0.06 10.30
CA SER A 475 -18.27 -1.10 11.11
C SER A 475 -19.77 -0.84 11.28
N GLY A 476 -20.51 -1.89 11.62
CA GLY A 476 -21.93 -1.85 11.93
C GLY A 476 -22.76 -1.17 10.85
N ARG A 477 -23.59 -0.20 11.25
CA ARG A 477 -24.55 0.48 10.36
C ARG A 477 -23.89 1.31 9.25
N PHE A 478 -22.62 1.65 9.43
CA PHE A 478 -21.87 2.54 8.54
C PHE A 478 -20.76 1.81 7.79
N GLY A 479 -20.80 0.48 7.70
CA GLY A 479 -19.85 -0.30 6.93
C GLY A 479 -19.84 0.10 5.45
N CYS A 480 -18.66 0.01 4.84
CA CYS A 480 -18.40 0.31 3.44
C CYS A 480 -19.32 -0.51 2.53
N LEU A 481 -20.02 0.17 1.62
CA LEU A 481 -20.85 -0.48 0.61
C LEU A 481 -19.99 -1.19 -0.44
N GLY A 482 -18.91 -0.55 -0.88
CA GLY A 482 -18.00 -1.08 -1.91
C GLY A 482 -17.04 -2.19 -1.45
N ARG A 483 -17.10 -2.62 -0.18
CA ARG A 483 -16.18 -3.65 0.37
C ARG A 483 -16.13 -4.91 -0.48
N HIS A 484 -17.28 -5.40 -0.93
CA HIS A 484 -17.35 -6.63 -1.71
C HIS A 484 -16.63 -6.50 -3.06
N ILE A 485 -16.95 -5.43 -3.80
CA ILE A 485 -16.37 -5.14 -5.11
C ILE A 485 -14.85 -4.94 -5.00
N ALA A 486 -14.40 -4.13 -4.02
CA ALA A 486 -12.99 -3.88 -3.80
C ALA A 486 -12.19 -5.16 -3.52
N LEU A 487 -12.76 -6.10 -2.75
CA LEU A 487 -12.10 -7.38 -2.49
C LEU A 487 -12.08 -8.29 -3.72
N ILE A 488 -13.15 -8.29 -4.55
CA ILE A 488 -13.13 -9.00 -5.84
C ILE A 488 -12.02 -8.44 -6.73
N GLU A 489 -11.88 -7.12 -6.82
CA GLU A 489 -10.81 -6.48 -7.58
C GLU A 489 -9.43 -6.95 -7.08
N LEU A 490 -9.18 -6.90 -5.77
CA LEU A 490 -7.92 -7.35 -5.17
C LEU A 490 -7.65 -8.85 -5.39
N ASP A 491 -8.66 -9.69 -5.15
CA ASP A 491 -8.59 -11.15 -5.32
C ASP A 491 -8.27 -11.54 -6.76
N LYS A 492 -8.68 -10.74 -7.76
CA LYS A 492 -8.49 -11.06 -9.18
C LYS A 492 -7.23 -10.42 -9.74
N VAL A 493 -7.04 -9.12 -9.55
CA VAL A 493 -5.97 -8.37 -10.24
C VAL A 493 -4.58 -8.74 -9.73
N ILE A 494 -4.40 -8.92 -8.41
CA ILE A 494 -3.08 -9.19 -7.82
C ILE A 494 -2.49 -10.52 -8.32
N PRO A 495 -3.18 -11.67 -8.21
CA PRO A 495 -2.60 -12.93 -8.69
C PRO A 495 -2.40 -12.96 -10.20
N VAL A 496 -3.26 -12.31 -10.99
CA VAL A 496 -3.07 -12.21 -12.46
C VAL A 496 -1.81 -11.41 -12.78
N LEU A 497 -1.60 -10.25 -12.15
CA LEU A 497 -0.41 -9.44 -12.39
C LEU A 497 0.89 -10.14 -11.96
N LEU A 498 0.86 -10.93 -10.89
CA LEU A 498 2.01 -11.71 -10.44
C LEU A 498 2.29 -12.94 -11.30
N ARG A 499 1.25 -13.54 -11.89
CA ARG A 499 1.37 -14.68 -12.82
C ARG A 499 1.93 -14.23 -14.17
N GLU A 500 1.43 -13.12 -14.70
CA GLU A 500 1.77 -12.64 -16.05
C GLU A 500 3.12 -11.91 -16.11
N PHE A 501 3.57 -11.28 -15.02
CA PHE A 501 4.74 -10.42 -15.01
C PHE A 501 5.70 -10.64 -13.83
N GLU A 502 6.99 -10.58 -14.13
CA GLU A 502 8.04 -10.36 -13.13
C GLU A 502 8.14 -8.86 -12.84
N TRP A 503 8.06 -8.49 -11.56
CA TRP A 503 8.05 -7.10 -11.13
C TRP A 503 9.35 -6.71 -10.45
N ARG A 504 9.87 -5.52 -10.80
CA ARG A 504 11.02 -4.90 -10.13
C ARG A 504 10.75 -3.43 -9.88
N VAL A 505 11.32 -2.90 -8.81
CA VAL A 505 11.33 -1.45 -8.57
C VAL A 505 12.21 -0.81 -9.63
N GLY A 506 11.69 0.23 -10.31
CA GLY A 506 12.40 0.86 -11.43
C GLY A 506 13.64 1.63 -10.97
N ASP A 507 13.50 2.45 -9.93
CA ASP A 507 14.60 3.14 -9.28
C ASP A 507 14.45 3.02 -7.76
N PRO A 508 15.25 2.17 -7.09
CA PRO A 508 15.16 1.99 -5.64
C PRO A 508 15.68 3.20 -4.86
N GLN A 509 16.45 4.11 -5.47
CA GLN A 509 16.92 5.33 -4.79
C GLN A 509 15.85 6.42 -4.77
N LYS A 510 14.88 6.34 -5.70
CA LYS A 510 13.79 7.28 -5.81
C LYS A 510 12.53 6.71 -5.17
N GLY A 511 12.26 7.12 -3.93
CA GLY A 511 11.01 6.80 -3.25
C GLY A 511 9.78 7.38 -3.97
N PHE A 512 8.62 6.77 -3.76
CA PHE A 512 7.34 7.32 -4.24
C PHE A 512 6.92 8.54 -3.42
N HIS A 513 6.19 9.46 -4.04
CA HIS A 513 5.58 10.57 -3.32
C HIS A 513 4.19 10.17 -2.82
N SER A 514 3.86 10.53 -1.59
CA SER A 514 2.56 10.27 -0.99
C SER A 514 2.05 11.48 -0.22
N GLN A 515 0.79 11.82 -0.46
CA GLN A 515 0.03 12.79 0.31
C GLN A 515 -1.29 12.14 0.73
N CYS A 516 -1.80 12.53 1.89
CA CYS A 516 -3.02 11.99 2.45
C CYS A 516 -4.04 13.11 2.75
N TYR A 517 -5.13 13.10 1.98
CA TYR A 517 -6.28 14.00 2.15
C TYR A 517 -7.52 13.17 2.53
N GLY A 518 -7.39 12.41 3.62
CA GLY A 518 -8.36 11.38 4.02
C GLY A 518 -8.25 10.07 3.22
N VAL A 519 -7.76 10.13 1.98
CA VAL A 519 -7.29 9.01 1.15
C VAL A 519 -5.88 9.33 0.63
N PHE A 520 -5.09 8.31 0.30
CA PHE A 520 -3.76 8.52 -0.24
C PHE A 520 -3.78 8.87 -1.74
N TYR A 521 -3.11 9.96 -2.06
CA TYR A 521 -2.65 10.30 -3.40
C TYR A 521 -1.18 9.88 -3.51
N ASN A 522 -0.89 8.94 -4.40
CA ASN A 522 0.47 8.47 -4.66
C ASN A 522 0.90 8.83 -6.07
N SER A 523 2.15 9.24 -6.23
CA SER A 523 2.75 9.51 -7.53
C SER A 523 4.18 9.02 -7.58
N GLU A 524 4.71 8.89 -8.80
CA GLU A 524 6.11 8.52 -9.05
C GLU A 524 6.46 7.09 -8.59
N PHE A 525 5.52 6.15 -8.70
CA PHE A 525 5.80 4.74 -8.43
C PHE A 525 6.30 4.05 -9.71
N ALA A 526 7.57 4.28 -10.03
CA ALA A 526 8.21 3.64 -11.17
C ALA A 526 8.47 2.15 -10.89
N SER A 527 7.88 1.30 -11.72
CA SER A 527 8.10 -0.15 -11.70
C SER A 527 8.49 -0.62 -13.09
N ILE A 528 9.31 -1.67 -13.13
CA ILE A 528 9.62 -2.40 -14.35
C ILE A 528 8.89 -3.73 -14.25
N ALA A 529 7.96 -3.95 -15.17
CA ALA A 529 7.32 -5.24 -15.38
C ALA A 529 7.95 -5.90 -16.61
N GLN A 530 8.36 -7.16 -16.50
CA GLN A 530 8.84 -7.97 -17.61
C GLN A 530 7.92 -9.18 -17.75
N GLU A 531 7.59 -9.58 -18.98
CA GLU A 531 6.77 -10.79 -19.19
C GLU A 531 7.42 -12.02 -18.54
N CYS A 532 6.61 -12.81 -17.84
CA CYS A 532 6.99 -14.12 -17.34
C CYS A 532 7.23 -15.07 -18.51
N ASN A 533 8.44 -15.07 -19.09
CA ASN A 533 8.85 -16.06 -20.10
C ASN A 533 9.18 -17.44 -19.51
N ILE A 534 8.90 -17.67 -18.23
CA ILE A 534 9.20 -18.93 -17.54
C ILE A 534 7.93 -19.78 -17.49
N HIS A 535 7.68 -20.54 -18.56
CA HIS A 535 6.88 -21.74 -18.43
C HIS A 535 7.66 -22.75 -17.57
N PHE A 536 7.32 -22.85 -16.28
CA PHE A 536 7.93 -23.80 -15.34
C PHE A 536 7.74 -25.27 -15.74
N SER A 537 6.90 -25.57 -16.75
CA SER A 537 6.79 -26.91 -17.35
C SER A 537 8.08 -27.40 -18.00
N ASN A 538 9.07 -26.53 -18.24
CA ASN A 538 10.36 -26.90 -18.84
C ASN A 538 11.57 -26.79 -17.90
N ILE A 539 11.38 -26.55 -16.60
CA ILE A 539 12.43 -26.90 -15.62
C ILE A 539 12.23 -28.38 -15.27
N HIS A 540 12.47 -29.24 -16.26
CA HIS A 540 13.02 -30.53 -15.92
C HIS A 540 14.33 -30.25 -15.18
N ALA A 541 14.54 -30.92 -14.05
CA ALA A 541 15.88 -31.04 -13.48
C ALA A 541 16.84 -31.24 -14.66
N ILE A 542 17.86 -30.39 -14.78
CA ILE A 542 18.90 -30.57 -15.79
C ILE A 542 19.61 -31.87 -15.39
N ASP A 543 19.04 -32.98 -15.83
CA ASP A 543 19.74 -34.22 -16.01
C ASP A 543 20.48 -34.04 -17.34
N CYS A 544 21.79 -34.16 -17.31
CA CYS A 544 22.66 -33.95 -18.46
C CYS A 544 22.47 -35.10 -19.47
N GLY A 545 21.36 -35.07 -20.20
CA GLY A 545 21.06 -35.93 -21.34
C GLY A 545 21.15 -35.14 -22.64
N THR A 546 22.11 -35.50 -23.47
CA THR A 546 22.42 -34.92 -24.78
C THR A 546 21.22 -34.92 -25.74
N SER A 547 20.75 -33.75 -26.20
CA SER A 547 20.69 -33.36 -27.63
C SER A 547 19.83 -32.10 -27.93
N ALA A 548 20.50 -31.10 -28.52
CA ALA A 548 20.08 -30.17 -29.60
C ALA A 548 18.91 -29.16 -29.45
N VAL A 549 19.25 -27.87 -29.16
CA VAL A 549 18.68 -26.62 -29.77
C VAL A 549 19.77 -25.49 -29.70
N PRO A 550 19.65 -24.28 -30.34
CA PRO A 550 20.63 -23.81 -31.34
C PRO A 550 21.52 -22.62 -30.91
N SER A 551 22.78 -22.69 -31.39
CA SER A 551 23.67 -21.61 -31.85
C SER A 551 23.57 -20.20 -31.23
N PHE A 552 24.13 -20.01 -30.03
CA PHE A 552 24.99 -18.86 -29.69
C PHE A 552 25.99 -19.23 -28.59
N ASP A 553 25.61 -20.15 -27.69
CA ASP A 553 26.48 -20.66 -26.62
C ASP A 553 27.54 -21.67 -27.07
N TYR A 554 27.36 -22.30 -28.24
CA TYR A 554 28.27 -23.36 -28.70
C TYR A 554 29.67 -22.84 -29.05
N MET A 555 29.81 -21.58 -29.49
CA MET A 555 31.12 -21.01 -29.82
C MET A 555 31.95 -20.77 -28.55
N ASN A 556 31.32 -20.27 -27.48
CA ASN A 556 31.99 -20.05 -26.20
C ASN A 556 32.32 -21.36 -25.47
N ILE A 557 31.43 -22.36 -25.57
CA ILE A 557 31.67 -23.69 -25.00
C ILE A 557 32.74 -24.47 -25.79
N CYS A 558 32.80 -24.34 -27.12
CA CYS A 558 33.87 -24.92 -27.93
C CYS A 558 35.23 -24.26 -27.67
N ILE A 559 35.26 -22.94 -27.44
CA ILE A 559 36.49 -22.22 -27.05
C ILE A 559 36.96 -22.69 -25.66
N LEU A 560 36.06 -22.81 -24.68
CA LEU A 560 36.39 -23.33 -23.35
C LEU A 560 36.86 -24.79 -23.38
N ARG A 561 36.19 -25.66 -24.14
CA ARG A 561 36.61 -27.06 -24.31
C ARG A 561 37.95 -27.18 -25.07
N GLY A 562 38.19 -26.31 -26.06
CA GLY A 562 39.46 -26.19 -26.76
C GLY A 562 40.60 -25.74 -25.83
N CYS A 563 40.36 -24.75 -24.98
CA CYS A 563 41.33 -24.28 -23.99
C CYS A 563 41.64 -25.32 -22.90
N VAL A 564 40.64 -26.09 -22.45
CA VAL A 564 40.83 -27.19 -21.47
C VAL A 564 41.58 -28.37 -22.10
N ALA A 565 41.27 -28.72 -23.35
CA ALA A 565 42.00 -29.76 -24.10
C ALA A 565 43.46 -29.33 -24.35
N LEU A 566 43.70 -28.08 -24.72
CA LEU A 566 45.04 -27.52 -24.91
C LEU A 566 45.82 -27.47 -23.57
N GLY A 567 45.15 -27.11 -22.47
CA GLY A 567 45.74 -27.14 -21.12
C GLY A 567 46.14 -28.55 -20.65
N ARG A 568 45.32 -29.56 -20.97
CA ARG A 568 45.66 -30.97 -20.69
C ARG A 568 46.80 -31.48 -21.57
N LEU A 569 46.83 -31.11 -22.85
CA LEU A 569 47.90 -31.50 -23.78
C LEU A 569 49.25 -30.87 -23.38
N LEU A 570 49.24 -29.58 -23.00
CA LEU A 570 50.42 -28.85 -22.52
C LEU A 570 50.90 -29.37 -21.15
N GLY A 571 49.97 -29.79 -20.27
CA GLY A 571 50.29 -30.44 -19.00
C GLY A 571 50.97 -31.81 -19.17
N ILE A 572 50.54 -32.60 -20.16
CA ILE A 572 51.16 -33.89 -20.49
C ILE A 572 52.55 -33.69 -21.14
N LEU A 573 52.70 -32.70 -22.02
CA LEU A 573 54.00 -32.36 -22.63
C LEU A 573 55.00 -31.80 -21.61
N ALA A 574 54.55 -31.10 -20.57
CA ALA A 574 55.40 -30.60 -19.49
C ALA A 574 55.92 -31.70 -18.55
N LEU A 575 55.25 -32.85 -18.49
CA LEU A 575 55.66 -34.00 -17.66
C LEU A 575 56.75 -34.88 -18.31
N HIS A 576 57.13 -34.61 -19.57
CA HIS A 576 58.08 -35.45 -20.33
C HIS A 576 59.23 -34.69 -21.02
N ASP A 577 59.56 -33.46 -20.59
CA ASP A 577 60.72 -32.71 -21.13
C ASP A 577 61.81 -32.51 -20.05
N PRO A 578 62.95 -33.23 -20.11
CA PRO A 578 64.03 -33.08 -19.13
C PRO A 578 64.88 -31.82 -19.32
N LEU A 579 64.67 -31.03 -20.39
CA LEU A 579 65.57 -29.92 -20.76
C LEU A 579 64.89 -28.55 -20.85
N GLY A 580 63.64 -28.42 -20.39
CA GLY A 580 63.04 -27.14 -20.01
C GLY A 580 62.62 -26.20 -21.16
N GLY A 581 62.63 -26.66 -22.41
CA GLY A 581 62.21 -25.88 -23.57
C GLY A 581 60.67 -25.79 -23.70
N ALA A 582 59.97 -26.89 -23.45
CA ALA A 582 58.51 -26.97 -23.58
C ALA A 582 57.76 -26.12 -22.53
N ALA A 583 58.33 -25.97 -21.33
CA ALA A 583 57.76 -25.17 -20.25
C ALA A 583 57.80 -23.66 -20.50
N ARG A 584 58.66 -23.21 -21.43
CA ARG A 584 58.75 -21.80 -21.85
C ARG A 584 57.71 -21.48 -22.91
N LEU A 585 57.53 -22.38 -23.89
CA LEU A 585 56.50 -22.26 -24.92
C LEU A 585 55.08 -22.35 -24.33
N ALA A 586 54.85 -23.29 -23.40
CA ALA A 586 53.57 -23.39 -22.69
C ALA A 586 53.20 -22.14 -21.88
N ARG A 587 54.21 -21.42 -21.35
CA ARG A 587 54.02 -20.17 -20.60
C ARG A 587 53.66 -18.98 -21.49
N THR A 588 54.27 -18.85 -22.67
CA THR A 588 53.91 -17.80 -23.62
C THR A 588 52.53 -18.03 -24.21
N THR A 589 52.19 -19.27 -24.61
CA THR A 589 50.87 -19.57 -25.18
C THR A 589 49.74 -19.46 -24.15
N ALA A 590 50.00 -19.76 -22.87
CA ALA A 590 49.05 -19.54 -21.78
C ALA A 590 48.81 -18.05 -21.49
N ASN A 591 49.86 -17.22 -21.56
CA ASN A 591 49.72 -15.76 -21.42
C ASN A 591 48.94 -15.13 -22.58
N ASP A 592 49.16 -15.60 -23.81
CA ASP A 592 48.40 -15.09 -24.97
C ASP A 592 46.93 -15.50 -24.92
N ALA A 593 46.62 -16.73 -24.47
CA ALA A 593 45.25 -17.18 -24.23
C ALA A 593 44.56 -16.42 -23.08
N LEU A 594 45.32 -16.08 -22.03
CA LEU A 594 44.82 -15.27 -20.91
C LEU A 594 44.56 -13.81 -21.33
N HIS A 595 45.39 -13.23 -22.20
CA HIS A 595 45.14 -11.92 -22.79
C HIS A 595 43.90 -11.91 -23.71
N LEU A 596 43.67 -12.99 -24.47
CA LEU A 596 42.46 -13.15 -25.29
C LEU A 596 41.18 -13.26 -24.43
N LEU A 597 41.26 -13.96 -23.29
CA LEU A 597 40.16 -14.08 -22.32
C LEU A 597 39.91 -12.77 -21.54
N LEU A 598 40.96 -12.00 -21.24
CA LEU A 598 40.84 -10.68 -20.60
C LEU A 598 40.23 -9.62 -21.54
N GLY A 599 40.36 -9.79 -22.87
CA GLY A 599 39.70 -8.94 -23.86
C GLY A 599 38.20 -9.17 -24.00
N LEU A 600 37.67 -10.30 -23.52
CA LEU A 600 36.26 -10.70 -23.67
C LEU A 600 35.34 -10.32 -22.49
N GLY A 601 35.82 -9.50 -21.55
CA GLY A 601 34.99 -8.93 -20.48
C GLY A 601 34.79 -9.86 -19.28
N CYS A 602 35.18 -9.36 -18.12
CA CYS A 602 35.15 -10.06 -16.84
C CYS A 602 33.72 -10.36 -16.36
N THR A 603 33.25 -11.60 -16.54
CA THR A 603 32.11 -12.13 -15.76
C THR A 603 32.33 -13.54 -15.22
N TYR A 604 33.42 -14.23 -15.60
CA TYR A 604 33.58 -15.66 -15.29
C TYR A 604 34.71 -16.01 -14.30
N LEU A 605 35.36 -15.02 -13.68
CA LEU A 605 36.40 -15.26 -12.66
C LEU A 605 35.85 -15.93 -11.38
N VAL A 606 34.54 -15.82 -11.12
CA VAL A 606 33.88 -16.44 -9.95
C VAL A 606 33.65 -17.96 -10.15
N GLN A 607 33.65 -18.46 -11.39
CA GLN A 607 33.41 -19.88 -11.68
C GLN A 607 34.68 -20.74 -11.80
N ILE A 608 35.88 -20.15 -11.77
CA ILE A 608 37.15 -20.89 -11.87
C ILE A 608 37.65 -21.35 -10.48
N VAL A 609 37.17 -20.72 -9.41
CA VAL A 609 37.59 -20.97 -8.01
C VAL A 609 37.38 -22.43 -7.54
N PRO A 610 36.35 -23.17 -7.96
CA PRO A 610 36.20 -24.58 -7.59
C PRO A 610 37.03 -25.55 -8.43
N ILE A 611 37.56 -25.11 -9.59
CA ILE A 611 38.26 -26.00 -10.54
C ILE A 611 39.76 -26.03 -10.27
N LEU A 612 40.36 -24.96 -9.74
CA LEU A 612 41.80 -24.93 -9.45
C LEU A 612 42.20 -25.56 -8.10
N THR A 613 41.24 -25.80 -7.20
CA THR A 613 41.49 -26.48 -5.92
C THR A 613 41.69 -28.01 -6.07
N THR A 614 41.49 -28.57 -7.26
CA THR A 614 41.73 -30.01 -7.52
C THR A 614 43.12 -30.35 -8.05
N VAL A 615 44.00 -29.37 -8.29
CA VAL A 615 45.38 -29.62 -8.74
C VAL A 615 46.37 -29.22 -7.64
N ASN A 616 46.69 -30.19 -6.79
CA ASN A 616 47.67 -30.09 -5.71
C ASN A 616 49.11 -29.96 -6.26
N THR A 617 49.56 -28.76 -6.63
CA THR A 617 51.00 -28.55 -6.91
C THR A 617 51.55 -27.14 -6.66
N ILE A 618 50.77 -26.17 -6.15
CA ILE A 618 51.29 -24.81 -5.89
C ILE A 618 51.11 -24.47 -4.40
N SER A 619 52.21 -24.12 -3.72
CA SER A 619 52.12 -23.67 -2.32
C SER A 619 51.29 -22.38 -2.22
N MET A 620 50.41 -22.32 -1.22
CA MET A 620 49.36 -21.31 -1.15
C MET A 620 49.91 -19.88 -0.96
N ASP A 621 51.11 -19.74 -0.41
CA ASP A 621 51.81 -18.45 -0.27
C ASP A 621 52.24 -17.86 -1.62
N THR A 622 52.53 -18.72 -2.60
CA THR A 622 52.86 -18.27 -3.97
C THR A 622 51.60 -17.82 -4.71
N TYR A 623 50.45 -18.45 -4.44
CA TYR A 623 49.15 -18.09 -5.00
C TYR A 623 48.65 -16.75 -4.45
N VAL A 624 48.77 -16.52 -3.14
CA VAL A 624 48.39 -15.25 -2.49
C VAL A 624 49.27 -14.09 -2.95
N MET A 625 50.59 -14.31 -3.08
CA MET A 625 51.50 -13.27 -3.62
C MET A 625 51.23 -12.96 -5.10
N ALA A 626 50.88 -13.97 -5.91
CA ALA A 626 50.51 -13.78 -7.32
C ALA A 626 49.18 -13.01 -7.45
N LEU A 627 48.18 -13.34 -6.62
CA LEU A 627 46.88 -12.67 -6.59
C LEU A 627 47.01 -11.22 -6.09
N GLN A 628 47.83 -10.98 -5.05
CA GLN A 628 48.17 -9.63 -4.59
C GLN A 628 48.84 -8.83 -5.71
N ARG A 629 49.83 -9.40 -6.41
CA ARG A 629 50.49 -8.70 -7.53
C ARG A 629 49.57 -8.45 -8.72
N LEU A 630 48.63 -9.35 -9.03
CA LEU A 630 47.66 -9.18 -10.12
C LEU A 630 46.62 -8.09 -9.83
N LEU A 631 46.27 -7.86 -8.56
CA LEU A 631 45.19 -6.95 -8.16
C LEU A 631 45.66 -5.61 -7.58
N THR A 632 46.95 -5.49 -7.20
CA THR A 632 47.55 -4.25 -6.67
C THR A 632 47.60 -3.06 -7.63
N ARG A 633 47.13 -3.18 -8.88
CA ARG A 633 47.16 -2.00 -9.77
C ARG A 633 46.00 -1.03 -9.62
N GLN A 634 44.86 -1.34 -8.97
CA GLN A 634 43.80 -0.35 -8.69
C GLN A 634 42.89 -0.62 -7.46
N VAL A 635 43.17 -1.61 -6.60
CA VAL A 635 42.27 -1.93 -5.46
C VAL A 635 43.07 -2.36 -4.23
N LEU A 636 42.81 -1.75 -3.07
CA LEU A 636 43.37 -2.20 -1.79
C LEU A 636 42.41 -3.24 -1.19
N LEU A 637 42.84 -4.51 -1.14
CA LEU A 637 42.08 -5.63 -0.59
C LEU A 637 42.67 -6.03 0.77
N THR A 638 41.88 -6.03 1.83
CA THR A 638 42.31 -6.61 3.13
C THR A 638 41.43 -7.81 3.47
N VAL A 639 42.03 -8.99 3.59
CA VAL A 639 41.34 -10.22 3.93
C VAL A 639 41.78 -10.68 5.32
N ARG A 640 40.83 -10.87 6.24
CA ARG A 640 41.11 -11.50 7.54
C ARG A 640 40.36 -12.83 7.66
N THR A 641 41.11 -13.83 8.07
CA THR A 641 40.64 -15.21 8.28
C THR A 641 40.45 -15.44 9.78
N ILE A 642 39.30 -15.96 10.19
CA ILE A 642 39.05 -16.34 11.59
C ILE A 642 39.12 -17.86 11.67
N VAL A 643 40.08 -18.37 12.45
CA VAL A 643 40.34 -19.79 12.65
C VAL A 643 39.99 -20.16 14.09
N VAL A 644 39.18 -21.19 14.27
CA VAL A 644 38.89 -21.79 15.58
C VAL A 644 39.16 -23.29 15.45
N ASP A 645 39.98 -23.84 16.36
CA ASP A 645 40.39 -25.25 16.39
C ASP A 645 40.89 -25.81 15.04
N GLY A 646 41.73 -25.03 14.37
CA GLY A 646 42.37 -25.44 13.11
C GLY A 646 41.47 -25.41 11.87
N ASN A 647 40.19 -25.02 12.01
CA ASN A 647 39.26 -24.87 10.90
C ASN A 647 38.88 -23.40 10.69
N ILE A 648 38.84 -22.95 9.43
CA ILE A 648 38.41 -21.59 9.07
C ILE A 648 36.89 -21.52 9.20
N VAL A 649 36.39 -20.68 10.10
CA VAL A 649 34.94 -20.57 10.38
C VAL A 649 34.32 -19.33 9.71
N ALA A 650 35.14 -18.31 9.42
CA ALA A 650 34.69 -17.11 8.70
C ALA A 650 35.82 -16.44 7.91
N LEU A 651 35.45 -15.84 6.78
CA LEU A 651 36.33 -15.06 5.91
C LEU A 651 35.74 -13.68 5.73
N LYS A 652 36.46 -12.64 6.15
CA LYS A 652 36.01 -11.24 6.05
C LYS A 652 36.89 -10.51 5.04
N ILE A 653 36.28 -10.06 3.94
CA ILE A 653 36.97 -9.40 2.82
C ILE A 653 36.57 -7.92 2.82
N PHE A 654 37.54 -7.02 2.89
CA PHE A 654 37.38 -5.58 2.71
C PHE A 654 37.86 -5.18 1.32
N LEU A 655 36.98 -4.56 0.53
CA LEU A 655 37.27 -4.00 -0.78
C LEU A 655 37.28 -2.47 -0.67
N ILE A 656 38.44 -1.84 -0.86
CA ILE A 656 38.53 -0.38 -0.98
C ILE A 656 38.83 -0.07 -2.45
N VAL A 657 37.83 0.48 -3.15
CA VAL A 657 37.94 0.91 -4.55
C VAL A 657 38.19 2.41 -4.56
N GLU A 658 39.40 2.83 -4.95
CA GLU A 658 39.73 4.24 -5.09
C GLU A 658 39.28 4.72 -6.47
N LYS A 659 38.22 5.54 -6.54
CA LYS A 659 37.78 6.17 -7.78
C LYS A 659 38.33 7.59 -7.84
N HIS A 660 39.15 7.90 -8.85
CA HIS A 660 39.53 9.27 -9.18
C HIS A 660 38.31 10.05 -9.68
N ILE A 661 37.56 10.65 -8.76
CA ILE A 661 36.73 11.84 -8.98
C ILE A 661 37.07 12.78 -7.83
N ALA A 662 37.44 14.02 -8.17
CA ALA A 662 37.75 15.03 -7.17
C ALA A 662 36.53 15.24 -6.24
N SER A 663 36.81 15.12 -4.93
CA SER A 663 35.95 15.31 -3.76
C SER A 663 34.96 14.18 -3.43
N PHE A 664 35.13 13.67 -2.19
CA PHE A 664 34.37 12.68 -1.42
C PHE A 664 34.71 11.19 -1.62
N THR A 665 35.15 10.57 -0.52
CA THR A 665 35.55 9.17 -0.39
C THR A 665 34.42 8.40 0.28
N ASP A 666 33.73 7.53 -0.47
CA ASP A 666 32.72 6.62 0.09
C ASP A 666 33.26 5.18 0.14
N VAL A 667 33.07 4.51 1.29
CA VAL A 667 33.45 3.11 1.53
C VAL A 667 32.25 2.22 1.22
N VAL A 668 32.37 1.32 0.24
CA VAL A 668 31.33 0.32 -0.09
C VAL A 668 31.66 -1.00 0.61
N ILE A 669 30.80 -1.45 1.53
CA ILE A 669 30.92 -2.77 2.19
C ILE A 669 29.97 -3.76 1.49
N LEU A 670 30.52 -4.79 0.85
CA LEU A 670 29.75 -5.87 0.22
C LEU A 670 29.70 -7.08 1.18
N HIS A 671 28.51 -7.47 1.63
CA HIS A 671 28.30 -8.71 2.39
C HIS A 671 27.84 -9.83 1.46
N VAL A 672 28.65 -10.90 1.34
CA VAL A 672 28.30 -12.12 0.61
C VAL A 672 27.83 -13.18 1.61
N MET A 673 26.58 -13.64 1.49
CA MET A 673 26.01 -14.71 2.31
C MET A 673 26.28 -16.08 1.68
N VAL A 674 26.83 -17.01 2.47
CA VAL A 674 26.95 -18.43 2.12
C VAL A 674 25.92 -19.22 2.95
N PRO A 675 25.15 -20.15 2.37
CA PRO A 675 24.00 -20.74 3.05
C PRO A 675 24.43 -21.82 4.04
N LYS A 676 24.49 -21.44 5.33
CA LYS A 676 24.36 -22.23 6.59
C LYS A 676 25.31 -21.68 7.65
N LEU A 677 24.89 -20.68 8.42
CA LEU A 677 25.47 -20.38 9.75
C LEU A 677 24.60 -19.39 10.52
N CYS A 678 24.37 -19.68 11.82
CA CYS A 678 23.63 -18.84 12.76
C CYS A 678 24.31 -17.49 12.98
N LEU A 679 23.52 -16.43 13.09
CA LEU A 679 23.94 -15.09 13.49
C LEU A 679 24.19 -15.02 15.01
N VAL A 680 25.40 -14.62 15.41
CA VAL A 680 25.68 -14.03 16.72
C VAL A 680 26.03 -12.56 16.47
N VAL A 681 25.29 -11.64 17.10
CA VAL A 681 25.50 -10.20 17.00
C VAL A 681 26.20 -9.74 18.28
N GLU A 682 27.42 -9.21 18.17
CA GLU A 682 28.08 -8.43 19.23
C GLU A 682 28.42 -7.05 18.66
N GLU A 683 27.95 -6.00 19.34
CA GLU A 683 28.29 -4.60 19.06
C GLU A 683 29.59 -4.22 19.80
N PHE A 684 30.52 -3.57 19.08
CA PHE A 684 31.62 -2.83 19.70
C PHE A 684 31.54 -1.36 19.26
N PRO A 685 31.62 -0.40 20.20
CA PRO A 685 31.62 1.01 19.89
C PRO A 685 33.03 1.45 19.47
N THR A 686 33.14 2.14 18.33
CA THR A 686 34.33 2.93 18.01
C THR A 686 34.05 4.41 18.29
N GLU A 687 34.88 5.01 19.13
CA GLU A 687 34.87 6.42 19.48
C GLU A 687 34.95 7.32 18.24
N GLY A 688 34.08 8.32 18.16
CA GLY A 688 34.25 9.48 17.28
C GLY A 688 33.15 9.77 16.25
N THR A 689 32.18 8.87 16.03
CA THR A 689 31.12 9.12 15.03
C THR A 689 29.85 9.65 15.68
N LYS A 690 29.49 10.91 15.40
CA LYS A 690 28.15 11.43 15.71
C LYS A 690 27.12 10.63 14.91
N VAL A 691 26.24 9.93 15.63
CA VAL A 691 25.01 9.37 15.07
C VAL A 691 24.15 10.52 14.56
N VAL A 692 24.05 10.64 13.24
CA VAL A 692 22.96 11.40 12.62
C VAL A 692 21.81 10.42 12.48
N ASP A 693 20.76 10.68 13.26
CA ASP A 693 19.50 9.95 13.29
C ASP A 693 18.81 10.07 11.91
N SER A 694 18.98 9.06 11.05
CA SER A 694 18.26 8.94 9.78
C SER A 694 17.12 7.94 9.94
N ASN A 695 16.00 8.41 10.48
CA ASN A 695 14.72 7.73 10.34
C ASN A 695 14.32 7.71 8.85
N HIS A 696 14.10 6.48 8.36
CA HIS A 696 13.41 6.14 7.11
C HIS A 696 14.24 6.26 5.82
N VAL A 697 14.89 5.15 5.48
CA VAL A 697 15.16 4.76 4.09
C VAL A 697 14.63 3.33 3.97
N PHE A 698 13.66 3.13 3.08
CA PHE A 698 13.01 1.85 2.79
C PHE A 698 13.89 0.97 1.90
#